data_AF-A0A2P8GBI0-F1
#
_entry.id   AF-A0A2P8GBI0-F1
#
_cell.length_a   1.000
_cell.length_b   1.000
_cell.length_c   1.000
_cell.angle_alpha   90.00
_cell.angle_beta   90.00
_cell.angle_gamma   90.00
#
_symmetry.space_group_name_H-M   'P 1'
#
loop_
_entity.id
_entity.type
_entity.pdbx_description
1 polymer ?
#
loop_
_entity_poly.entity_id
_entity_poly.type
_entity_poly.pdbx_seq_one_letter_code
_entity_poly.pdbx_strand_id
1 'polypeptide(L)'
;MNKTSTLFSLLFCATLAHAQVPEENRFRKVVLTENLNEPLELTVLPDERVLFIERHGTVKLYSPVSKKSTVIATIPVSTKYNDDSEAEDGLLGVNIDPDFARNHWIYFYYSPAGSTPENILARYELKGNALDLASKKVILRIPVQRDNCCHTGGSIDWDAQGNLYLSTGDNTSPRASDGYAPIDERPGRSPFDAQKSSANTADLRGKIIRIHPEADGTYTIPQGNLFPKNASGAYDPKTRPEIYTMGHRNPYRISVDKKNGYLYWGDVGPDAGKDSTGLGPAAEDEFGQARKAGNYGWPYFVGDNKAYWDFNFETKQSGEKFNPEKPVNNSPNNTGLTELPPAQKALIWYTAAETKRFPLLGSGGRSAMAGPVYYADQFKEAKRAFPAYYDKKLFIYEWMRDWIMAVTLSPKGDYVKMERFLPNLKLEHPIDMAFGPNGDLYILEYGRGWFMGNPESKLVRIEYNGGNRKPAVVASVDKKAGAVPFQAQFSSAGTEDFDRDSLQYQWKITSASGGAPVVLNEPNPAYTFKKKGIYKVLLTVTDSKGLKDSQTLTVQAGNEPPQVSLELTGGNKTFFFPDKPIHYKVGVSDHEDGSLEKNTIAASKVRITAAYQDSEDKQPSNAGGHQEAPVTFTAGKTLIEKSDCKACHFTDKKSIGPAFKDVAAKYRADANAVASLSDKIIKGGAGVWGETAMSAHPSIGLPEAGQMVKYILSLANEKQATQMLPPAGEVVAKIPEGGDAAKGIYKFIASYTDKGANGMPAQTTEKTLVLKNPTLLFGNADDASKNIMRFKMGENNLLIVTQPNTHAIFKSVDLTDITALDMVVAAPKDQLNAQGGMVEVHDGSPDGALLGKTEWIPPTDDASAFSSKTPPKPFRVPISPQSGARDLYFVFKNDNAKGALFVPFSVTFVSK
;
A
#
# COMPACT_ATOMS: atom_id res chain seq x y z
N MET A 1 -52.96 22.80 56.75
CA MET A 1 -52.20 21.53 56.76
C MET A 1 -52.29 20.91 55.38
N ASN A 2 -51.20 20.99 54.60
CA ASN A 2 -50.76 19.97 53.63
C ASN A 2 -49.52 20.50 52.90
N LYS A 3 -48.44 19.73 53.01
CA LYS A 3 -47.14 19.96 52.38
C LYS A 3 -47.22 19.54 50.92
N THR A 4 -46.84 20.41 50.00
CA THR A 4 -46.48 20.04 48.61
C THR A 4 -44.99 20.32 48.43
N SER A 5 -44.20 19.24 48.43
CA SER A 5 -42.80 19.25 48.03
C SER A 5 -42.71 19.26 46.50
N THR A 6 -42.18 20.34 45.93
CA THR A 6 -41.76 20.38 44.52
C THR A 6 -40.33 19.86 44.43
N LEU A 7 -40.17 18.67 43.87
CA LEU A 7 -38.88 18.05 43.55
C LEU A 7 -38.31 18.73 42.29
N PHE A 8 -37.19 19.44 42.42
CA PHE A 8 -36.41 19.91 41.27
C PHE A 8 -35.57 18.75 40.73
N SER A 9 -36.01 18.12 39.64
CA SER A 9 -35.19 17.19 38.88
C SER A 9 -34.13 17.98 38.10
N LEU A 10 -32.89 17.99 38.60
CA LEU A 10 -31.73 18.36 37.79
C LEU A 10 -31.55 17.28 36.70
N LEU A 11 -31.91 17.61 35.46
CA LEU A 11 -31.39 16.88 34.29
C LEU A 11 -29.88 17.13 34.21
N PHE A 12 -29.10 16.14 34.62
CA PHE A 12 -27.70 16.03 34.20
C PHE A 12 -27.72 15.69 32.71
N CYS A 13 -27.59 16.72 31.86
CA CYS A 13 -27.30 16.54 30.45
C CYS A 13 -25.85 16.06 30.35
N ALA A 14 -25.63 14.76 30.48
CA ALA A 14 -24.34 14.16 30.18
C ALA A 14 -24.06 14.38 28.69
N THR A 15 -23.22 15.36 28.39
CA THR A 15 -22.60 15.49 27.08
C THR A 15 -21.81 14.21 26.83
N LEU A 16 -22.32 13.34 25.96
CA LEU A 16 -21.54 12.27 25.34
C LEU A 16 -20.38 12.95 24.62
N ALA A 17 -19.24 13.08 25.30
CA ALA A 17 -17.99 13.41 24.67
C ALA A 17 -17.79 12.37 23.57
N HIS A 18 -17.82 12.80 22.31
CA HIS A 18 -17.44 11.92 21.21
C HIS A 18 -16.00 11.50 21.50
N ALA A 19 -15.78 10.22 21.79
CA ALA A 19 -14.44 9.70 22.03
C ALA A 19 -13.56 10.09 20.83
N GLN A 20 -12.46 10.78 21.10
CA GLN A 20 -11.53 11.21 20.07
C GLN A 20 -10.84 9.98 19.46
N VAL A 21 -10.58 10.03 18.14
CA VAL A 21 -9.78 8.99 17.47
C VAL A 21 -8.44 8.87 18.20
N PRO A 22 -8.08 7.67 18.70
CA PRO A 22 -6.81 7.45 19.37
C PRO A 22 -5.62 7.75 18.46
N GLU A 23 -4.59 8.42 18.97
CA GLU A 23 -3.36 8.69 18.23
C GLU A 23 -2.64 7.37 17.87
N GLU A 24 -2.22 7.21 16.62
CA GLU A 24 -1.60 5.96 16.13
C GLU A 24 -0.34 5.58 16.91
N ASN A 25 0.42 6.56 17.37
CA ASN A 25 1.64 6.36 18.17
C ASN A 25 1.38 5.79 19.58
N ARG A 26 0.11 5.60 19.99
CA ARG A 26 -0.26 4.82 21.18
C ARG A 26 -0.30 3.32 20.91
N PHE A 27 -0.26 2.92 19.64
CA PHE A 27 -0.25 1.52 19.23
C PHE A 27 1.15 1.10 18.83
N ARG A 28 1.52 -0.12 19.19
CA ARG A 28 2.80 -0.70 18.84
C ARG A 28 2.61 -2.08 18.23
N LYS A 29 3.12 -2.27 17.02
CA LYS A 29 3.26 -3.58 16.40
C LYS A 29 4.47 -4.30 17.00
N VAL A 30 4.23 -5.47 17.60
CA VAL A 30 5.27 -6.34 18.16
C VAL A 30 5.31 -7.63 17.35
N VAL A 31 6.47 -7.94 16.75
CA VAL A 31 6.68 -9.20 16.04
C VAL A 31 6.95 -10.31 17.04
N LEU A 32 6.14 -11.38 16.99
CA LEU A 32 6.24 -12.53 17.89
C LEU A 32 7.02 -13.67 17.25
N THR A 33 6.81 -13.91 15.95
CA THR A 33 7.58 -14.86 15.12
C THR A 33 7.46 -14.48 13.65
N GLU A 34 8.39 -14.95 12.82
CA GLU A 34 8.56 -14.61 11.40
C GLU A 34 9.01 -15.85 10.61
N ASN A 35 9.12 -15.75 9.28
CA ASN A 35 9.50 -16.84 8.37
C ASN A 35 8.54 -18.04 8.42
N LEU A 36 7.25 -17.76 8.34
CA LEU A 36 6.19 -18.76 8.30
C LEU A 36 6.00 -19.33 6.88
N ASN A 37 5.40 -20.51 6.82
CA ASN A 37 5.10 -21.23 5.58
C ASN A 37 3.60 -21.30 5.35
N GLU A 38 3.05 -20.32 4.62
CA GLU A 38 1.62 -20.25 4.32
C GLU A 38 0.72 -20.31 5.57
N PRO A 39 0.86 -19.36 6.51
CA PRO A 39 0.08 -19.36 7.73
C PRO A 39 -1.40 -19.01 7.42
N LEU A 40 -2.38 -19.74 7.97
CA LEU A 40 -3.78 -19.58 7.58
C LEU A 40 -4.68 -19.00 8.68
N GLU A 41 -4.79 -19.64 9.84
CA GLU A 41 -5.70 -19.19 10.91
C GLU A 41 -5.01 -19.31 12.28
N LEU A 42 -5.41 -18.46 13.23
CA LEU A 42 -4.87 -18.36 14.58
C LEU A 42 -5.98 -18.40 15.63
N THR A 43 -5.65 -18.86 16.83
CA THR A 43 -6.48 -18.68 18.01
C THR A 43 -5.61 -18.41 19.24
N VAL A 44 -6.09 -17.54 20.12
CA VAL A 44 -5.37 -17.14 21.34
C VAL A 44 -5.93 -17.91 22.52
N LEU A 45 -5.07 -18.68 23.20
CA LEU A 45 -5.45 -19.47 24.37
C LEU A 45 -5.69 -18.57 25.59
N PRO A 46 -6.45 -19.03 26.60
CA PRO A 46 -6.70 -18.26 27.83
C PRO A 46 -5.43 -17.83 28.59
N ASP A 47 -4.32 -18.56 28.40
CA ASP A 47 -3.02 -18.28 29.00
C ASP A 47 -2.08 -17.45 28.10
N GLU A 48 -2.63 -16.76 27.09
CA GLU A 48 -1.94 -15.92 26.11
C GLU A 48 -0.99 -16.65 25.16
N ARG A 49 -0.91 -17.99 25.21
CA ARG A 49 -0.27 -18.75 24.11
C ARG A 49 -1.08 -18.56 22.83
N VAL A 50 -0.39 -18.56 21.69
CA VAL A 50 -1.06 -18.41 20.38
C VAL A 50 -0.86 -19.68 19.59
N LEU A 51 -1.95 -20.36 19.27
CA LEU A 51 -1.98 -21.50 18.38
C LEU A 51 -2.25 -21.00 16.97
N PHE A 52 -1.48 -21.43 15.98
CA PHE A 52 -1.71 -21.07 14.58
C PHE A 52 -1.25 -22.19 13.66
N ILE A 53 -1.82 -22.21 12.45
CA ILE A 53 -1.62 -23.29 11.47
C ILE A 53 -0.98 -22.78 10.19
N GLU A 54 -0.31 -23.70 9.51
CA GLU A 54 0.27 -23.53 8.18
C GLU A 54 -0.37 -24.52 7.22
N ARG A 55 -0.65 -24.08 5.98
CA ARG A 55 -1.42 -24.85 4.99
C ARG A 55 -0.88 -26.27 4.77
N HIS A 56 0.44 -26.44 4.81
CA HIS A 56 1.11 -27.75 4.68
C HIS A 56 0.97 -28.69 5.89
N GLY A 57 0.06 -28.41 6.83
CA GLY A 57 -0.29 -29.31 7.93
C GLY A 57 0.44 -29.04 9.24
N THR A 58 1.28 -28.01 9.31
CA THR A 58 2.06 -27.72 10.52
C THR A 58 1.19 -26.97 11.54
N VAL A 59 1.21 -27.43 12.79
CA VAL A 59 0.54 -26.79 13.92
C VAL A 59 1.61 -26.17 14.81
N LYS A 60 1.55 -24.85 15.01
CA LYS A 60 2.54 -24.09 15.79
C LYS A 60 1.92 -23.45 17.02
N LEU A 61 2.70 -23.38 18.09
CA LEU A 61 2.34 -22.74 19.35
C LEU A 61 3.40 -21.72 19.74
N TYR A 62 3.01 -20.45 19.85
CA TYR A 62 3.84 -19.39 20.41
C TYR A 62 3.63 -19.30 21.93
N SER A 63 4.73 -19.25 22.68
CA SER A 63 4.72 -19.03 24.12
C SER A 63 5.15 -17.60 24.47
N PRO A 64 4.32 -16.81 25.18
CA PRO A 64 4.71 -15.48 25.65
C PRO A 64 5.80 -15.52 26.74
N VAL A 65 5.96 -16.67 27.42
CA VAL A 65 6.97 -16.88 28.48
C VAL A 65 8.35 -17.08 27.88
N SER A 66 8.48 -18.04 26.96
CA SER A 66 9.78 -18.33 26.31
C SER A 66 10.07 -17.41 25.13
N LYS A 67 9.05 -16.69 24.63
CA LYS A 67 9.08 -15.87 23.41
C LYS A 67 9.52 -16.66 22.18
N LYS A 68 9.10 -17.92 22.09
CA LYS A 68 9.40 -18.82 20.98
C LYS A 68 8.13 -19.43 20.41
N SER A 69 8.15 -19.61 19.09
CA SER A 69 7.20 -20.47 18.39
C SER A 69 7.79 -21.86 18.22
N THR A 70 6.98 -22.89 18.48
CA THR A 70 7.38 -24.31 18.34
C THR A 70 6.34 -25.06 17.52
N VAL A 71 6.80 -25.96 16.64
CA VAL A 71 5.92 -26.94 15.99
C VAL A 71 5.50 -27.97 17.05
N ILE A 72 4.19 -28.11 17.27
CA ILE A 72 3.64 -29.03 18.28
C ILE A 72 3.01 -30.29 17.67
N ALA A 73 2.73 -30.26 16.36
CA ALA A 73 2.30 -31.41 15.57
C ALA A 73 2.38 -31.10 14.07
N THR A 74 2.33 -32.17 13.27
CA THR A 74 2.12 -32.12 11.82
C THR A 74 0.96 -33.04 11.48
N ILE A 75 -0.08 -32.49 10.85
CA ILE A 75 -1.25 -33.23 10.36
C ILE A 75 -1.01 -33.54 8.87
N PRO A 76 -1.07 -34.80 8.42
CA PRO A 76 -0.96 -35.12 7.00
C PRO A 76 -2.13 -34.56 6.19
N VAL A 77 -1.82 -33.73 5.20
CA VAL A 77 -2.80 -33.04 4.36
C VAL A 77 -2.51 -33.21 2.87
N SER A 78 -3.53 -33.07 2.04
CA SER A 78 -3.37 -32.95 0.59
C SER A 78 -3.28 -31.47 0.21
N THR A 79 -2.26 -31.11 -0.59
CA THR A 79 -2.01 -29.75 -1.10
C THR A 79 -2.03 -29.68 -2.62
N LYS A 80 -2.50 -30.74 -3.28
CA LYS A 80 -2.42 -30.93 -4.73
C LYS A 80 -3.77 -31.31 -5.33
N TYR A 81 -3.97 -30.91 -6.58
CA TYR A 81 -5.00 -31.49 -7.45
C TYR A 81 -4.51 -32.80 -8.08
N ASN A 82 -5.42 -33.52 -8.74
CA ASN A 82 -5.14 -34.81 -9.38
C ASN A 82 -4.12 -34.72 -10.55
N ASP A 83 -3.87 -33.52 -11.07
CA ASP A 83 -2.86 -33.24 -12.09
C ASP A 83 -1.49 -32.79 -11.51
N ASP A 84 -1.28 -32.98 -10.20
CA ASP A 84 -0.11 -32.57 -9.41
C ASP A 84 0.12 -31.05 -9.31
N SER A 85 -0.80 -30.23 -9.84
CA SER A 85 -0.76 -28.79 -9.64
C SER A 85 -1.10 -28.41 -8.19
N GLU A 86 -0.57 -27.28 -7.73
CA GLU A 86 -0.79 -26.83 -6.36
C GLU A 86 -2.26 -26.44 -6.15
N ALA A 87 -2.83 -26.90 -5.03
CA ALA A 87 -4.20 -26.62 -4.61
C ALA A 87 -4.23 -25.73 -3.37
N GLU A 88 -5.33 -25.00 -3.19
CA GLU A 88 -5.62 -24.24 -1.95
C GLU A 88 -5.89 -25.15 -0.75
N ASP A 89 -6.02 -26.45 -0.99
CA ASP A 89 -6.19 -27.48 0.02
C ASP A 89 -5.02 -27.55 1.00
N GLY A 90 -5.31 -27.99 2.21
CA GLY A 90 -4.33 -28.12 3.28
C GLY A 90 -4.98 -28.18 4.65
N LEU A 91 -4.25 -27.71 5.67
CA LEU A 91 -4.79 -27.41 7.00
C LEU A 91 -5.32 -25.98 7.00
N LEU A 92 -6.64 -25.82 7.01
CA LEU A 92 -7.32 -24.59 6.59
C LEU A 92 -7.79 -23.73 7.76
N GLY A 93 -8.39 -24.36 8.76
CA GLY A 93 -8.92 -23.67 9.93
C GLY A 93 -8.59 -24.30 11.26
N VAL A 94 -8.55 -23.48 12.31
CA VAL A 94 -8.30 -23.84 13.69
C VAL A 94 -9.09 -22.94 14.64
N ASN A 95 -9.78 -23.53 15.61
CA ASN A 95 -10.24 -22.79 16.77
C ASN A 95 -10.31 -23.69 18.01
N ILE A 96 -10.27 -23.09 19.19
CA ILE A 96 -10.44 -23.80 20.45
C ILE A 96 -11.92 -23.91 20.81
N ASP A 97 -12.27 -24.97 21.51
CA ASP A 97 -13.60 -25.12 22.10
C ASP A 97 -13.89 -23.97 23.09
N PRO A 98 -15.14 -23.45 23.19
CA PRO A 98 -15.48 -22.43 24.18
C PRO A 98 -15.18 -22.85 25.63
N ASP A 99 -15.12 -24.15 25.89
CA ASP A 99 -14.78 -24.75 27.17
C ASP A 99 -13.32 -25.27 27.26
N PHE A 100 -12.43 -24.74 26.41
CA PHE A 100 -11.03 -25.15 26.30
C PHE A 100 -10.28 -25.21 27.64
N ALA A 101 -10.59 -24.29 28.57
CA ALA A 101 -9.96 -24.26 29.89
C ALA A 101 -10.22 -25.53 30.73
N ARG A 102 -11.25 -26.32 30.37
CA ARG A 102 -11.58 -27.60 31.03
C ARG A 102 -11.26 -28.80 30.15
N ASN A 103 -11.62 -28.76 28.86
CA ASN A 103 -11.53 -29.93 27.97
C ASN A 103 -10.26 -29.97 27.10
N HIS A 104 -9.57 -28.85 26.95
CA HIS A 104 -8.42 -28.68 26.05
C HIS A 104 -8.67 -29.11 24.59
N TRP A 105 -9.90 -29.01 24.11
CA TRP A 105 -10.28 -29.42 22.76
C TRP A 105 -9.97 -28.35 21.71
N ILE A 106 -9.38 -28.79 20.61
CA ILE A 106 -9.08 -27.97 19.44
C ILE A 106 -9.77 -28.59 18.23
N TYR A 107 -10.41 -27.75 17.43
CA TYR A 107 -11.06 -28.14 16.18
C TYR A 107 -10.20 -27.67 15.01
N PHE A 108 -10.01 -28.56 14.04
CA PHE A 108 -9.34 -28.26 12.78
C PHE A 108 -10.25 -28.62 11.61
N TYR A 109 -10.25 -27.76 10.59
CA TYR A 109 -10.84 -28.08 9.29
C TYR A 109 -9.72 -28.22 8.27
N TYR A 110 -9.67 -29.35 7.58
CA TYR A 110 -8.56 -29.65 6.68
C TYR A 110 -8.90 -30.67 5.62
N SER A 111 -8.03 -30.69 4.61
CA SER A 111 -7.97 -31.57 3.45
C SER A 111 -7.07 -32.78 3.76
N PRO A 112 -7.59 -33.96 4.16
CA PRO A 112 -6.74 -35.09 4.53
C PRO A 112 -5.85 -35.56 3.38
N ALA A 113 -4.65 -36.05 3.70
CA ALA A 113 -3.82 -36.74 2.72
C ALA A 113 -4.52 -38.05 2.25
N GLY A 114 -4.29 -38.43 0.99
CA GLY A 114 -4.87 -39.62 0.36
C GLY A 114 -5.73 -39.28 -0.85
N SER A 115 -6.38 -40.29 -1.42
CA SER A 115 -7.15 -40.18 -2.66
C SER A 115 -8.64 -39.89 -2.47
N THR A 116 -9.15 -39.89 -1.23
CA THR A 116 -10.57 -39.58 -0.97
C THR A 116 -10.77 -38.07 -1.10
N PRO A 117 -11.60 -37.59 -2.05
CA PRO A 117 -11.77 -36.16 -2.29
C PRO A 117 -12.79 -35.59 -1.29
N GLU A 118 -12.34 -35.39 -0.06
CA GLU A 118 -13.13 -34.81 1.02
C GLU A 118 -12.30 -33.82 1.84
N ASN A 119 -12.98 -32.88 2.49
CA ASN A 119 -12.44 -32.10 3.60
C ASN A 119 -13.18 -32.50 4.88
N ILE A 120 -12.51 -32.41 6.02
CA ILE A 120 -13.07 -32.85 7.30
C ILE A 120 -12.91 -31.80 8.39
N LEU A 121 -13.95 -31.67 9.22
CA LEU A 121 -13.88 -31.03 10.53
C LEU A 121 -13.55 -32.12 11.55
N ALA A 122 -12.46 -31.95 12.31
CA ALA A 122 -12.04 -32.91 13.31
C ALA A 122 -11.59 -32.23 14.61
N ARG A 123 -11.86 -32.89 15.72
CA ARG A 123 -11.49 -32.47 17.07
C ARG A 123 -10.28 -33.27 17.58
N TYR A 124 -9.39 -32.60 18.28
CA TYR A 124 -8.20 -33.14 18.95
C TYR A 124 -8.10 -32.56 20.37
N GLU A 125 -7.23 -33.13 21.19
CA GLU A 125 -6.92 -32.67 22.55
C GLU A 125 -5.49 -32.11 22.62
N LEU A 126 -5.32 -30.97 23.29
CA LEU A 126 -4.01 -30.42 23.63
C LEU A 126 -3.55 -30.91 25.00
N LYS A 127 -2.38 -31.55 25.07
CA LYS A 127 -1.76 -32.01 26.32
C LYS A 127 -0.48 -31.21 26.59
N GLY A 128 -0.61 -30.21 27.46
CA GLY A 128 0.49 -29.27 27.74
C GLY A 128 0.84 -28.45 26.49
N ASN A 129 2.00 -28.73 25.89
CA ASN A 129 2.49 -28.08 24.66
C ASN A 129 2.54 -29.05 23.46
N ALA A 130 1.78 -30.15 23.49
CA ALA A 130 1.72 -31.13 22.40
C ALA A 130 0.28 -31.43 22.01
N LEU A 131 0.01 -31.60 20.72
CA LEU A 131 -1.30 -32.05 20.23
C LEU A 131 -1.34 -33.58 20.24
N ASP A 132 -2.34 -34.16 20.90
CA ASP A 132 -2.54 -35.61 20.91
C ASP A 132 -3.22 -36.06 19.60
N LEU A 133 -2.43 -36.49 18.62
CA LEU A 133 -2.94 -36.95 17.32
C LEU A 133 -3.82 -38.22 17.44
N ALA A 134 -3.67 -39.03 18.48
CA ALA A 134 -4.48 -40.22 18.70
C ALA A 134 -5.89 -39.89 19.21
N SER A 135 -6.09 -38.68 19.76
CA SER A 135 -7.39 -38.20 20.25
C SER A 135 -8.38 -37.78 19.15
N LYS A 136 -7.97 -37.87 17.87
CA LYS A 136 -8.73 -37.40 16.70
C LYS A 136 -10.16 -37.95 16.70
N LYS A 137 -11.14 -37.06 16.59
CA LYS A 137 -12.54 -37.38 16.28
C LYS A 137 -13.01 -36.61 15.05
N VAL A 138 -13.46 -37.32 14.01
CA VAL A 138 -14.05 -36.69 12.83
C VAL A 138 -15.50 -36.32 13.14
N ILE A 139 -15.85 -35.05 13.00
CA ILE A 139 -17.16 -34.49 13.32
C ILE A 139 -18.04 -34.40 12.07
N LEU A 140 -17.48 -33.83 10.99
CA LEU A 140 -18.19 -33.60 9.74
C LEU A 140 -17.28 -33.86 8.54
N ARG A 141 -17.84 -34.42 7.47
CA ARG A 141 -17.17 -34.69 6.20
C ARG A 141 -17.87 -33.93 5.09
N ILE A 142 -17.09 -33.27 4.24
CA ILE A 142 -17.58 -32.47 3.13
C ILE A 142 -16.97 -33.03 1.85
N PRO A 143 -17.76 -33.72 1.01
CA PRO A 143 -17.29 -34.17 -0.30
C PRO A 143 -16.83 -32.97 -1.14
N VAL A 144 -15.68 -33.10 -1.79
CA VAL A 144 -15.12 -32.11 -2.73
C VAL A 144 -14.73 -32.78 -4.04
N GLN A 145 -14.37 -32.00 -5.05
CA GLN A 145 -13.62 -32.45 -6.23
C GLN A 145 -12.17 -31.97 -6.11
N ARG A 146 -11.24 -32.76 -6.67
CA ARG A 146 -9.79 -32.47 -6.71
C ARG A 146 -9.24 -32.48 -8.14
N ASP A 147 -10.11 -32.38 -9.13
CA ASP A 147 -9.73 -32.35 -10.53
C ASP A 147 -9.29 -30.95 -10.97
N ASN A 148 -9.85 -29.90 -10.35
CA ASN A 148 -9.58 -28.51 -10.69
C ASN A 148 -9.66 -27.60 -9.45
N CYS A 149 -9.08 -26.40 -9.57
CA CYS A 149 -9.37 -25.19 -8.76
C CYS A 149 -10.87 -25.05 -8.39
N CYS A 150 -11.31 -24.46 -7.26
CA CYS A 150 -10.64 -23.88 -6.07
C CYS A 150 -11.70 -23.50 -5.02
N HIS A 151 -11.35 -22.63 -4.05
CA HIS A 151 -12.19 -22.07 -3.00
C HIS A 151 -12.50 -23.07 -1.91
N THR A 152 -11.64 -23.11 -0.90
CA THR A 152 -11.76 -24.02 0.24
C THR A 152 -12.53 -23.40 1.41
N GLY A 153 -12.55 -22.06 1.55
CA GLY A 153 -13.02 -21.38 2.75
C GLY A 153 -12.24 -21.86 3.98
N GLY A 154 -12.96 -22.32 4.99
CA GLY A 154 -12.42 -23.20 6.02
C GLY A 154 -12.22 -22.59 7.40
N SER A 155 -12.69 -21.36 7.63
CA SER A 155 -12.58 -20.67 8.92
C SER A 155 -13.59 -21.21 9.93
N ILE A 156 -13.19 -21.23 11.21
CA ILE A 156 -13.98 -21.77 12.33
C ILE A 156 -14.19 -20.69 13.39
N ASP A 157 -15.44 -20.47 13.82
CA ASP A 157 -15.73 -19.64 15.01
C ASP A 157 -16.95 -20.15 15.78
N TRP A 158 -17.24 -19.55 16.93
CA TRP A 158 -18.26 -20.02 17.88
C TRP A 158 -19.20 -18.90 18.34
N ASP A 159 -20.49 -19.23 18.43
CA ASP A 159 -21.43 -18.38 19.16
C ASP A 159 -21.30 -18.57 20.69
N ALA A 160 -21.95 -17.69 21.44
CA ALA A 160 -21.95 -17.74 22.91
C ALA A 160 -22.75 -18.93 23.48
N GLN A 161 -23.46 -19.70 22.65
CA GLN A 161 -24.20 -20.89 23.05
C GLN A 161 -23.40 -22.18 22.80
N GLY A 162 -22.16 -22.07 22.30
CA GLY A 162 -21.31 -23.22 22.00
C GLY A 162 -21.66 -23.91 20.68
N ASN A 163 -22.30 -23.22 19.74
CA ASN A 163 -22.46 -23.74 18.38
C ASN A 163 -21.25 -23.33 17.54
N LEU A 164 -20.71 -24.32 16.81
CA LEU A 164 -19.60 -24.15 15.88
C LEU A 164 -20.13 -23.67 14.54
N TYR A 165 -19.49 -22.63 14.01
CA TYR A 165 -19.64 -22.15 12.65
C TYR A 165 -18.44 -22.55 11.82
N LEU A 166 -18.68 -23.08 10.62
CA LEU A 166 -17.64 -23.49 9.67
C LEU A 166 -17.94 -22.91 8.30
N SER A 167 -17.00 -22.17 7.72
CA SER A 167 -17.13 -21.68 6.34
C SER A 167 -16.60 -22.70 5.33
N THR A 168 -17.28 -22.81 4.18
CA THR A 168 -16.90 -23.73 3.12
C THR A 168 -16.99 -23.02 1.77
N GLY A 169 -15.92 -23.07 0.99
CA GLY A 169 -15.95 -22.53 -0.37
C GLY A 169 -16.75 -23.42 -1.33
N ASP A 170 -17.06 -22.89 -2.51
CA ASP A 170 -17.93 -23.50 -3.50
C ASP A 170 -17.32 -24.68 -4.26
N ASN A 171 -16.00 -24.88 -4.14
CA ASN A 171 -15.25 -25.93 -4.83
C ASN A 171 -15.47 -25.93 -6.35
N THR A 172 -15.52 -24.73 -6.93
CA THR A 172 -15.79 -24.49 -8.34
C THR A 172 -14.69 -23.63 -8.96
N SER A 173 -14.24 -24.02 -10.15
CA SER A 173 -13.24 -23.27 -10.91
C SER A 173 -13.86 -21.99 -11.46
N PRO A 174 -13.26 -20.80 -11.19
CA PRO A 174 -13.67 -19.54 -11.80
C PRO A 174 -13.18 -19.40 -13.24
N ARG A 175 -12.44 -20.38 -13.76
CA ARG A 175 -11.88 -20.33 -15.12
C ARG A 175 -12.99 -20.61 -16.15
N ALA A 176 -12.75 -20.20 -17.39
CA ALA A 176 -13.67 -20.43 -18.52
C ALA A 176 -15.08 -19.81 -18.38
N SER A 177 -15.24 -18.77 -17.55
CA SER A 177 -16.44 -17.93 -17.44
C SER A 177 -16.20 -16.45 -17.79
N ASP A 178 -15.05 -16.13 -18.41
CA ASP A 178 -14.58 -14.77 -18.69
C ASP A 178 -14.55 -13.85 -17.45
N GLY A 179 -14.40 -14.45 -16.26
CA GLY A 179 -14.39 -13.77 -14.97
C GLY A 179 -15.78 -13.47 -14.40
N TYR A 180 -16.87 -13.91 -15.03
CA TYR A 180 -18.24 -13.81 -14.53
C TYR A 180 -18.66 -15.11 -13.81
N ALA A 181 -19.95 -15.26 -13.49
CA ALA A 181 -20.49 -16.43 -12.81
C ALA A 181 -20.18 -17.76 -13.55
N PRO A 182 -19.52 -18.73 -12.90
CA PRO A 182 -19.27 -20.05 -13.48
C PRO A 182 -20.53 -20.93 -13.34
N ILE A 183 -21.38 -20.92 -14.37
CA ILE A 183 -22.65 -21.68 -14.44
C ILE A 183 -22.67 -22.60 -15.68
N ASP A 184 -21.57 -23.31 -15.94
CA ASP A 184 -21.39 -24.12 -17.16
C ASP A 184 -22.05 -25.50 -17.06
N GLU A 185 -23.29 -25.59 -17.56
CA GLU A 185 -24.15 -26.78 -17.46
C GLU A 185 -23.83 -27.91 -18.46
N ARG A 186 -22.84 -27.71 -19.34
CA ARG A 186 -22.51 -28.71 -20.37
C ARG A 186 -22.07 -30.04 -19.75
N PRO A 187 -22.34 -31.20 -20.39
CA PRO A 187 -21.91 -32.49 -19.88
C PRO A 187 -20.41 -32.56 -19.57
N GLY A 188 -20.05 -33.07 -18.39
CA GLY A 188 -18.66 -33.19 -17.94
C GLY A 188 -18.03 -31.89 -17.41
N ARG A 189 -18.78 -30.76 -17.37
CA ARG A 189 -18.27 -29.45 -16.92
C ARG A 189 -18.65 -29.08 -15.49
N SER A 190 -19.13 -30.03 -14.68
CA SER A 190 -19.48 -29.81 -13.26
C SER A 190 -18.40 -29.08 -12.41
N PRO A 191 -17.08 -29.26 -12.60
CA PRO A 191 -16.07 -28.43 -11.91
C PRO A 191 -16.16 -26.92 -12.18
N PHE A 192 -16.93 -26.48 -13.18
CA PHE A 192 -17.12 -25.09 -13.63
C PHE A 192 -18.58 -24.61 -13.47
N ASP A 193 -19.37 -25.33 -12.65
CA ASP A 193 -20.76 -25.01 -12.36
C ASP A 193 -20.96 -24.83 -10.85
N ALA A 194 -21.01 -23.58 -10.38
CA ALA A 194 -21.22 -23.24 -8.97
C ALA A 194 -22.66 -23.50 -8.52
N GLN A 195 -23.59 -23.75 -9.45
CA GLN A 195 -24.97 -24.08 -9.12
C GLN A 195 -25.09 -25.43 -8.42
N LYS A 196 -24.14 -26.35 -8.68
CA LYS A 196 -24.07 -27.67 -8.03
C LYS A 196 -23.82 -27.59 -6.51
N SER A 197 -23.21 -26.49 -6.05
CA SER A 197 -22.74 -26.31 -4.68
C SER A 197 -23.41 -25.11 -4.03
N SER A 198 -22.97 -23.88 -4.30
CA SER A 198 -23.41 -22.65 -3.61
C SER A 198 -24.92 -22.49 -3.58
N ALA A 199 -25.58 -22.68 -4.73
CA ALA A 199 -27.04 -22.62 -4.88
C ALA A 199 -27.77 -23.95 -4.65
N ASN A 200 -27.06 -25.04 -4.36
CA ASN A 200 -27.65 -26.34 -4.07
C ASN A 200 -27.92 -26.48 -2.57
N THR A 201 -29.18 -26.69 -2.21
CA THR A 201 -29.62 -26.83 -0.81
C THR A 201 -29.27 -28.17 -0.19
N ALA A 202 -28.92 -29.18 -1.00
CA ALA A 202 -28.50 -30.51 -0.57
C ALA A 202 -26.97 -30.68 -0.50
N ASP A 203 -26.19 -29.61 -0.69
CA ASP A 203 -24.73 -29.61 -0.67
C ASP A 203 -24.18 -28.71 0.45
N LEU A 204 -23.05 -29.09 1.04
CA LEU A 204 -22.41 -28.38 2.15
C LEU A 204 -21.31 -27.41 1.70
N ARG A 205 -21.00 -27.33 0.40
CA ARG A 205 -20.02 -26.40 -0.19
C ARG A 205 -20.68 -25.08 -0.59
N GLY A 206 -19.93 -23.99 -0.50
CA GLY A 206 -20.44 -22.62 -0.69
C GLY A 206 -21.43 -22.22 0.39
N LYS A 207 -21.15 -22.61 1.65
CA LYS A 207 -22.02 -22.46 2.82
C LYS A 207 -21.25 -21.86 4.00
N ILE A 208 -22.00 -21.31 4.96
CA ILE A 208 -21.53 -21.27 6.35
C ILE A 208 -22.45 -22.19 7.15
N ILE A 209 -21.84 -23.22 7.71
CA ILE A 209 -22.46 -24.33 8.41
C ILE A 209 -22.54 -23.98 9.90
N ARG A 210 -23.62 -24.36 10.59
CA ARG A 210 -23.76 -24.23 12.05
C ARG A 210 -24.23 -25.53 12.67
N ILE A 211 -23.41 -26.09 13.56
CA ILE A 211 -23.67 -27.34 14.30
C ILE A 211 -23.32 -27.18 15.79
N HIS A 212 -23.79 -28.09 16.63
CA HIS A 212 -23.31 -28.21 18.01
C HIS A 212 -22.53 -29.53 18.17
N PRO A 213 -21.19 -29.49 18.21
CA PRO A 213 -20.37 -30.69 18.36
C PRO A 213 -20.54 -31.37 19.72
N GLU A 214 -20.60 -32.70 19.74
CA GLU A 214 -20.74 -33.50 20.96
C GLU A 214 -19.42 -34.16 21.38
N ALA A 215 -19.33 -34.55 22.65
CA ALA A 215 -18.12 -35.13 23.24
C ALA A 215 -17.69 -36.46 22.58
N ASP A 216 -18.65 -37.23 22.07
CA ASP A 216 -18.41 -38.52 21.44
C ASP A 216 -17.89 -38.40 19.99
N GLY A 217 -17.93 -37.20 19.40
CA GLY A 217 -17.54 -36.92 18.03
C GLY A 217 -18.72 -36.77 17.07
N THR A 218 -19.96 -36.94 17.56
CA THR A 218 -21.17 -36.61 16.81
C THR A 218 -21.48 -35.11 16.90
N TYR A 219 -22.61 -34.68 16.33
CA TYR A 219 -23.11 -33.31 16.47
C TYR A 219 -24.64 -33.30 16.45
N THR A 220 -25.22 -32.23 17.00
CA THR A 220 -26.63 -31.92 16.90
C THR A 220 -26.87 -30.68 16.04
N ILE A 221 -28.11 -30.51 15.55
CA ILE A 221 -28.51 -29.37 14.71
C ILE A 221 -29.14 -28.28 15.58
N PRO A 222 -28.53 -27.08 15.67
CA PRO A 222 -29.10 -25.95 16.39
C PRO A 222 -30.40 -25.47 15.75
N GLN A 223 -31.32 -24.96 16.58
CA GLN A 223 -32.50 -24.27 16.06
C GLN A 223 -32.12 -22.97 15.34
N GLY A 224 -32.91 -22.62 14.32
CA GLY A 224 -32.73 -21.40 13.55
C GLY A 224 -31.76 -21.51 12.37
N ASN A 225 -31.33 -22.72 11.98
CA ASN A 225 -30.70 -22.96 10.68
C ASN A 225 -31.71 -22.77 9.53
N LEU A 226 -31.19 -22.59 8.31
CA LEU A 226 -31.96 -22.12 7.15
C LEU A 226 -33.11 -23.07 6.76
N PHE A 227 -32.89 -24.38 6.93
CA PHE A 227 -33.87 -25.40 6.56
C PHE A 227 -34.41 -26.11 7.81
N PRO A 228 -35.59 -25.68 8.30
CA PRO A 228 -36.20 -26.28 9.48
C PRO A 228 -36.82 -27.65 9.18
N LYS A 229 -37.15 -28.38 10.25
CA LYS A 229 -38.00 -29.57 10.15
C LYS A 229 -39.39 -29.20 9.63
N ASN A 230 -39.97 -30.08 8.81
CA ASN A 230 -41.35 -29.97 8.38
C ASN A 230 -42.33 -30.26 9.55
N ALA A 231 -43.64 -30.17 9.28
CA ALA A 231 -44.69 -30.40 10.28
C ALA A 231 -44.68 -31.82 10.90
N SER A 232 -44.08 -32.81 10.23
CA SER A 232 -43.92 -34.17 10.77
C SER A 232 -42.63 -34.34 11.60
N GLY A 233 -41.85 -33.28 11.80
CA GLY A 233 -40.60 -33.32 12.56
C GLY A 233 -39.40 -33.89 11.79
N ALA A 234 -39.50 -34.05 10.47
CA ALA A 234 -38.42 -34.56 9.61
C ALA A 234 -37.80 -33.43 8.78
N TYR A 235 -36.52 -33.56 8.44
CA TYR A 235 -35.88 -32.65 7.47
C TYR A 235 -36.23 -33.06 6.03
N ASP A 236 -36.32 -32.09 5.12
CA ASP A 236 -36.49 -32.37 3.70
C ASP A 236 -35.20 -33.01 3.15
N PRO A 237 -35.24 -34.18 2.50
CA PRO A 237 -34.05 -34.84 1.94
C PRO A 237 -33.33 -34.01 0.86
N LYS A 238 -34.00 -33.03 0.25
CA LYS A 238 -33.41 -32.05 -0.68
C LYS A 238 -32.68 -30.91 0.01
N THR A 239 -32.59 -30.93 1.34
CA THR A 239 -31.91 -29.90 2.12
C THR A 239 -30.87 -30.49 3.05
N ARG A 240 -29.92 -29.66 3.50
CA ARG A 240 -28.96 -29.98 4.54
C ARG A 240 -29.28 -29.16 5.80
N PRO A 241 -29.61 -29.81 6.93
CA PRO A 241 -30.01 -29.11 8.14
C PRO A 241 -28.89 -28.32 8.81
N GLU A 242 -27.63 -28.58 8.45
CA GLU A 242 -26.44 -27.91 8.97
C GLU A 242 -26.26 -26.50 8.38
N ILE A 243 -26.93 -26.17 7.27
CA ILE A 243 -26.78 -24.88 6.58
C ILE A 243 -27.37 -23.75 7.43
N TYR A 244 -26.53 -22.82 7.87
CA TYR A 244 -26.98 -21.55 8.44
C TYR A 244 -27.08 -20.47 7.37
N THR A 245 -26.09 -20.36 6.50
CA THR A 245 -26.16 -19.49 5.32
C THR A 245 -25.68 -20.22 4.07
N MET A 246 -26.26 -19.86 2.92
CA MET A 246 -25.90 -20.40 1.62
C MET A 246 -25.67 -19.31 0.58
N GLY A 247 -25.23 -19.71 -0.61
CA GLY A 247 -24.98 -18.79 -1.71
C GLY A 247 -23.70 -18.00 -1.54
N HIS A 248 -22.61 -18.68 -1.17
CA HIS A 248 -21.27 -18.08 -1.03
C HIS A 248 -20.30 -18.66 -2.06
N ARG A 249 -19.29 -17.88 -2.46
CA ARG A 249 -18.21 -18.33 -3.35
C ARG A 249 -17.04 -18.88 -2.55
N ASN A 250 -16.39 -18.01 -1.80
CA ASN A 250 -15.26 -18.29 -0.94
C ASN A 250 -15.34 -17.43 0.35
N PRO A 251 -16.23 -17.79 1.30
CA PRO A 251 -16.34 -17.10 2.59
C PRO A 251 -15.12 -17.39 3.45
N TYR A 252 -14.02 -16.67 3.22
CA TYR A 252 -12.67 -17.10 3.57
C TYR A 252 -12.37 -16.99 5.08
N ARG A 253 -12.76 -15.88 5.71
CA ARG A 253 -12.63 -15.68 7.17
C ARG A 253 -13.96 -15.23 7.75
N ILE A 254 -14.37 -15.89 8.83
CA ILE A 254 -15.63 -15.63 9.52
C ILE A 254 -15.39 -15.13 10.94
N SER A 255 -16.36 -14.40 11.46
CA SER A 255 -16.40 -14.05 12.89
C SER A 255 -17.84 -13.98 13.39
N VAL A 256 -18.08 -14.60 14.54
CA VAL A 256 -19.36 -14.60 15.24
C VAL A 256 -19.28 -13.63 16.41
N ASP A 257 -20.11 -12.61 16.36
CA ASP A 257 -20.25 -11.67 17.46
C ASP A 257 -21.01 -12.33 18.62
N LYS A 258 -20.24 -12.70 19.65
CA LYS A 258 -20.73 -13.42 20.84
C LYS A 258 -21.77 -12.63 21.65
N LYS A 259 -21.93 -11.32 21.45
CA LYS A 259 -22.93 -10.53 22.20
C LYS A 259 -24.31 -10.53 21.55
N ASN A 260 -24.38 -10.43 20.23
CA ASN A 260 -25.65 -10.31 19.50
C ASN A 260 -25.96 -11.52 18.61
N GLY A 261 -25.01 -12.45 18.44
CA GLY A 261 -25.14 -13.65 17.61
C GLY A 261 -25.02 -13.39 16.12
N TYR A 262 -24.58 -12.20 15.69
CA TYR A 262 -24.43 -11.87 14.27
C TYR A 262 -23.16 -12.51 13.73
N LEU A 263 -23.28 -13.13 12.56
CA LEU A 263 -22.17 -13.70 11.83
C LEU A 263 -21.69 -12.71 10.77
N TYR A 264 -20.39 -12.52 10.67
CA TYR A 264 -19.70 -11.72 9.67
C TYR A 264 -18.72 -12.58 8.88
N TRP A 265 -18.50 -12.25 7.61
CA TRP A 265 -17.49 -12.92 6.79
C TRP A 265 -17.01 -11.99 5.67
N GLY A 266 -15.82 -12.29 5.14
CA GLY A 266 -15.41 -11.80 3.83
C GLY A 266 -15.59 -12.90 2.79
N ASP A 267 -16.27 -12.60 1.68
CA ASP A 267 -16.44 -13.49 0.53
C ASP A 267 -15.65 -12.95 -0.67
N VAL A 268 -14.72 -13.76 -1.19
CA VAL A 268 -13.89 -13.41 -2.34
C VAL A 268 -14.67 -13.68 -3.62
N GLY A 269 -14.94 -12.62 -4.38
CA GLY A 269 -15.77 -12.65 -5.58
C GLY A 269 -15.07 -13.14 -6.85
N PRO A 270 -15.73 -13.05 -8.01
CA PRO A 270 -15.16 -13.48 -9.29
C PRO A 270 -14.12 -12.45 -9.83
N ASP A 271 -13.76 -12.50 -11.12
CA ASP A 271 -12.59 -11.77 -11.65
C ASP A 271 -12.91 -10.73 -12.76
N ALA A 272 -14.17 -10.59 -13.17
CA ALA A 272 -14.58 -9.66 -14.23
C ALA A 272 -14.24 -8.20 -13.90
N GLY A 273 -13.44 -7.55 -14.74
CA GLY A 273 -12.99 -6.17 -14.52
C GLY A 273 -14.01 -5.07 -14.85
N LYS A 274 -15.16 -5.41 -15.47
CA LYS A 274 -16.20 -4.45 -15.87
C LYS A 274 -17.57 -5.12 -15.98
N ASP A 275 -18.62 -4.32 -16.00
CA ASP A 275 -19.97 -4.78 -16.31
C ASP A 275 -20.06 -5.24 -17.77
N SER A 276 -20.89 -6.25 -18.03
CA SER A 276 -21.19 -6.76 -19.37
C SER A 276 -22.70 -6.86 -19.60
N THR A 277 -23.11 -6.42 -20.79
CA THR A 277 -24.44 -6.73 -21.33
C THR A 277 -24.42 -8.17 -21.82
N GLY A 278 -25.17 -9.05 -21.15
CA GLY A 278 -25.28 -10.47 -21.49
C GLY A 278 -24.51 -11.45 -20.59
N LEU A 279 -23.59 -10.99 -19.73
CA LEU A 279 -22.91 -11.87 -18.76
C LEU A 279 -23.23 -11.49 -17.31
N GLY A 280 -23.00 -10.24 -16.93
CA GLY A 280 -23.35 -9.78 -15.57
C GLY A 280 -22.57 -8.56 -15.11
N PRO A 281 -22.63 -8.26 -13.80
CA PRO A 281 -21.87 -7.17 -13.20
C PRO A 281 -20.36 -7.47 -13.20
N ALA A 282 -19.56 -6.39 -13.06
CA ALA A 282 -18.17 -6.48 -12.67
C ALA A 282 -18.05 -7.24 -11.35
N ALA A 283 -16.91 -7.88 -11.14
CA ALA A 283 -16.71 -8.67 -9.95
C ALA A 283 -16.57 -7.82 -8.69
N GLU A 284 -17.20 -8.31 -7.62
CA GLU A 284 -17.24 -7.66 -6.31
C GLU A 284 -16.84 -8.64 -5.22
N ASP A 285 -15.96 -8.21 -4.32
CA ASP A 285 -15.75 -8.88 -3.04
C ASP A 285 -16.73 -8.28 -2.03
N GLU A 286 -17.13 -9.10 -1.07
CA GLU A 286 -18.21 -8.79 -0.16
C GLU A 286 -17.80 -8.97 1.29
N PHE A 287 -18.25 -8.07 2.15
CA PHE A 287 -18.34 -8.33 3.58
C PHE A 287 -19.81 -8.61 3.88
N GLY A 288 -20.10 -9.84 4.28
CA GLY A 288 -21.44 -10.29 4.61
C GLY A 288 -21.79 -10.12 6.09
N GLN A 289 -23.09 -10.06 6.37
CA GLN A 289 -23.64 -10.09 7.73
C GLN A 289 -24.92 -10.92 7.77
N ALA A 290 -24.96 -11.90 8.66
CA ALA A 290 -26.14 -12.70 8.93
C ALA A 290 -26.65 -12.45 10.35
N ARG A 291 -27.73 -11.68 10.45
CA ARG A 291 -28.51 -11.51 11.70
C ARG A 291 -29.40 -12.72 11.99
N LYS A 292 -29.67 -13.51 10.95
CA LYS A 292 -30.40 -14.77 10.93
C LYS A 292 -29.95 -15.58 9.71
N ALA A 293 -30.35 -16.84 9.65
CA ALA A 293 -30.11 -17.72 8.50
C ALA A 293 -30.59 -17.10 7.18
N GLY A 294 -29.91 -17.37 6.07
CA GLY A 294 -30.26 -16.78 4.77
C GLY A 294 -29.50 -17.29 3.56
N ASN A 295 -30.00 -16.97 2.37
CA ASN A 295 -29.33 -17.14 1.09
C ASN A 295 -28.68 -15.81 0.68
N TYR A 296 -27.40 -15.80 0.35
CA TYR A 296 -26.60 -14.63 -0.03
C TYR A 296 -26.27 -14.58 -1.52
N GLY A 297 -26.84 -15.50 -2.31
CA GLY A 297 -27.11 -15.25 -3.73
C GLY A 297 -26.11 -15.80 -4.73
N TRP A 298 -24.85 -16.07 -4.37
CA TRP A 298 -23.89 -16.67 -5.32
C TRP A 298 -24.40 -18.06 -5.81
N PRO A 299 -24.32 -18.38 -7.12
CA PRO A 299 -23.62 -17.66 -8.20
C PRO A 299 -24.47 -16.69 -9.03
N TYR A 300 -25.72 -16.44 -8.62
CA TYR A 300 -26.66 -15.65 -9.41
C TYR A 300 -26.58 -14.15 -9.15
N PHE A 301 -26.07 -13.75 -7.98
CA PHE A 301 -26.01 -12.37 -7.54
C PHE A 301 -24.67 -12.04 -6.86
N VAL A 302 -24.29 -10.76 -6.91
CA VAL A 302 -23.21 -10.15 -6.11
C VAL A 302 -23.64 -8.79 -5.55
N GLY A 303 -22.95 -8.31 -4.52
CA GLY A 303 -23.10 -7.01 -3.89
C GLY A 303 -24.49 -6.77 -3.32
N ASP A 304 -25.19 -5.79 -3.86
CA ASP A 304 -26.57 -5.47 -3.50
C ASP A 304 -27.61 -6.22 -4.32
N ASN A 305 -27.38 -7.53 -4.52
CA ASN A 305 -28.18 -8.43 -5.37
C ASN A 305 -28.14 -8.07 -6.87
N LYS A 306 -27.00 -7.61 -7.37
CA LYS A 306 -26.78 -7.40 -8.81
C LYS A 306 -26.80 -8.74 -9.53
N ALA A 307 -27.81 -8.92 -10.39
CA ALA A 307 -28.04 -10.19 -11.07
C ALA A 307 -27.11 -10.40 -12.27
N TYR A 308 -26.56 -11.61 -12.36
CA TYR A 308 -25.99 -12.16 -13.59
C TYR A 308 -27.11 -12.52 -14.59
N TRP A 309 -26.71 -12.72 -15.84
CA TRP A 309 -27.58 -13.27 -16.88
C TRP A 309 -27.53 -14.80 -16.84
N ASP A 310 -28.65 -15.45 -17.12
CA ASP A 310 -28.69 -16.90 -17.36
C ASP A 310 -28.01 -17.21 -18.70
N PHE A 311 -26.68 -17.34 -18.67
CA PHE A 311 -25.85 -17.47 -19.86
C PHE A 311 -25.66 -18.93 -20.23
N ASN A 312 -26.09 -19.30 -21.44
CA ASN A 312 -25.93 -20.64 -21.95
C ASN A 312 -24.53 -20.81 -22.58
N PHE A 313 -23.68 -21.60 -21.92
CA PHE A 313 -22.28 -21.83 -22.33
C PHE A 313 -22.11 -22.65 -23.61
N GLU A 314 -23.13 -23.38 -24.06
CA GLU A 314 -23.10 -24.15 -25.32
C GLU A 314 -23.39 -23.26 -26.52
N THR A 315 -24.47 -22.49 -26.46
CA THR A 315 -24.93 -21.60 -27.53
C THR A 315 -24.31 -20.21 -27.49
N LYS A 316 -23.69 -19.84 -26.36
CA LYS A 316 -23.16 -18.50 -26.05
C LYS A 316 -24.22 -17.40 -26.10
N GLN A 317 -25.45 -17.73 -25.75
CA GLN A 317 -26.57 -16.79 -25.70
C GLN A 317 -26.97 -16.50 -24.26
N SER A 318 -27.35 -15.25 -24.01
CA SER A 318 -27.84 -14.79 -22.70
C SER A 318 -29.37 -14.88 -22.66
N GLY A 319 -29.90 -15.52 -21.62
CA GLY A 319 -31.32 -15.59 -21.30
C GLY A 319 -31.80 -14.36 -20.52
N GLU A 320 -32.70 -14.58 -19.56
CA GLU A 320 -33.14 -13.53 -18.63
C GLU A 320 -32.14 -13.35 -17.48
N LYS A 321 -32.24 -12.25 -16.74
CA LYS A 321 -31.51 -12.08 -15.49
C LYS A 321 -32.20 -12.88 -14.37
N PHE A 322 -31.41 -13.43 -13.47
CA PHE A 322 -31.95 -14.12 -12.28
C PHE A 322 -32.77 -13.16 -11.40
N ASN A 323 -33.82 -13.68 -10.76
CA ASN A 323 -34.69 -12.92 -9.88
C ASN A 323 -34.28 -13.11 -8.40
N PRO A 324 -33.83 -12.05 -7.68
CA PRO A 324 -33.37 -12.18 -6.30
C PRO A 324 -34.48 -12.54 -5.30
N GLU A 325 -35.75 -12.22 -5.59
CA GLU A 325 -36.88 -12.54 -4.70
C GLU A 325 -37.31 -14.01 -4.82
N LYS A 326 -36.99 -14.66 -5.94
CA LYS A 326 -37.31 -16.07 -6.18
C LYS A 326 -36.27 -16.71 -7.11
N PRO A 327 -35.03 -16.94 -6.63
CA PRO A 327 -34.00 -17.54 -7.46
C PRO A 327 -34.35 -19.00 -7.78
N VAL A 328 -33.98 -19.45 -8.99
CA VAL A 328 -34.27 -20.79 -9.49
C VAL A 328 -32.95 -21.48 -9.86
N ASN A 329 -32.73 -22.67 -9.33
CA ASN A 329 -31.60 -23.54 -9.67
C ASN A 329 -32.08 -24.74 -10.49
N ASN A 330 -32.02 -24.60 -11.81
CA ASN A 330 -32.36 -25.59 -12.82
C ASN A 330 -31.14 -26.34 -13.36
N SER A 331 -29.96 -26.16 -12.76
CA SER A 331 -28.74 -26.86 -13.19
C SER A 331 -28.96 -28.37 -13.22
N PRO A 332 -28.44 -29.09 -14.24
CA PRO A 332 -28.45 -30.54 -14.27
C PRO A 332 -27.65 -31.18 -13.12
N ASN A 333 -26.80 -30.41 -12.43
CA ASN A 333 -26.02 -30.85 -11.28
C ASN A 333 -26.70 -30.52 -9.93
N ASN A 334 -27.90 -29.93 -9.93
CA ASN A 334 -28.64 -29.65 -8.70
C ASN A 334 -29.36 -30.90 -8.19
N THR A 335 -29.10 -31.25 -6.93
CA THR A 335 -29.76 -32.37 -6.22
C THR A 335 -30.71 -31.89 -5.13
N GLY A 336 -30.76 -30.58 -4.89
CA GLY A 336 -31.58 -29.94 -3.87
C GLY A 336 -32.92 -29.41 -4.37
N LEU A 337 -33.37 -28.32 -3.75
CA LEU A 337 -34.56 -27.58 -4.14
C LEU A 337 -34.28 -26.79 -5.44
N THR A 338 -35.29 -26.69 -6.28
CA THR A 338 -35.24 -25.88 -7.50
C THR A 338 -35.58 -24.41 -7.20
N GLU A 339 -36.61 -24.16 -6.39
CA GLU A 339 -36.92 -22.80 -5.91
C GLU A 339 -36.13 -22.51 -4.63
N LEU A 340 -35.33 -21.45 -4.65
CA LEU A 340 -34.45 -21.09 -3.54
C LEU A 340 -35.06 -20.01 -2.65
N PRO A 341 -34.61 -19.91 -1.38
CA PRO A 341 -34.93 -18.75 -0.55
C PRO A 341 -34.48 -17.44 -1.22
N PRO A 342 -35.18 -16.31 -0.99
CA PRO A 342 -34.78 -15.01 -1.52
C PRO A 342 -33.33 -14.65 -1.16
N ALA A 343 -32.61 -14.05 -2.11
CA ALA A 343 -31.24 -13.59 -1.93
C ALA A 343 -31.17 -12.34 -1.05
N GLN A 344 -30.21 -12.31 -0.13
CA GLN A 344 -29.92 -11.18 0.75
C GLN A 344 -28.65 -10.48 0.28
N LYS A 345 -28.69 -9.14 0.32
CA LYS A 345 -27.55 -8.29 -0.04
C LYS A 345 -26.39 -8.39 0.95
N ALA A 346 -25.18 -8.15 0.46
CA ALA A 346 -23.99 -7.93 1.28
C ALA A 346 -24.12 -6.68 2.17
N LEU A 347 -23.38 -6.64 3.29
CA LEU A 347 -23.31 -5.48 4.16
C LEU A 347 -22.47 -4.37 3.51
N ILE A 348 -21.31 -4.73 2.96
CA ILE A 348 -20.36 -3.88 2.23
C ILE A 348 -19.86 -4.67 1.02
N TRP A 349 -19.64 -4.02 -0.12
CA TRP A 349 -19.13 -4.66 -1.34
C TRP A 349 -18.25 -3.70 -2.14
N TYR A 350 -17.29 -4.22 -2.90
CA TYR A 350 -16.36 -3.40 -3.67
C TYR A 350 -15.73 -4.12 -4.86
N THR A 351 -15.42 -3.33 -5.90
CA THR A 351 -14.75 -3.79 -7.12
C THR A 351 -13.23 -3.58 -7.05
N ALA A 352 -12.52 -3.99 -8.09
CA ALA A 352 -11.11 -3.64 -8.26
C ALA A 352 -10.89 -2.11 -8.41
N ALA A 353 -11.86 -1.40 -8.99
CA ALA A 353 -11.90 0.07 -9.00
C ALA A 353 -12.44 0.63 -7.68
N GLU A 354 -12.15 1.92 -7.42
CA GLU A 354 -12.76 2.64 -6.30
C GLU A 354 -14.29 2.69 -6.47
N THR A 355 -15.02 2.49 -5.37
CA THR A 355 -16.49 2.59 -5.37
C THR A 355 -16.96 3.90 -4.74
N LYS A 356 -18.01 4.49 -5.31
CA LYS A 356 -18.59 5.74 -4.77
C LYS A 356 -19.17 5.58 -3.37
N ARG A 357 -19.72 4.40 -3.06
CA ARG A 357 -20.38 4.12 -1.77
C ARG A 357 -19.38 3.86 -0.65
N PHE A 358 -18.25 3.22 -0.97
CA PHE A 358 -17.23 2.85 -0.01
C PHE A 358 -15.83 3.28 -0.49
N PRO A 359 -15.59 4.59 -0.66
CA PRO A 359 -14.36 5.09 -1.27
C PRO A 359 -13.10 4.75 -0.46
N LEU A 360 -13.22 4.57 0.86
CA LEU A 360 -12.08 4.23 1.73
C LEU A 360 -11.46 2.85 1.43
N LEU A 361 -12.21 1.95 0.78
CA LEU A 361 -11.70 0.64 0.38
C LEU A 361 -10.66 0.74 -0.75
N GLY A 362 -10.60 1.87 -1.47
CA GLY A 362 -9.63 2.14 -2.52
C GLY A 362 -9.78 1.26 -3.76
N SER A 363 -8.70 1.12 -4.52
CA SER A 363 -8.59 0.29 -5.73
C SER A 363 -7.45 -0.74 -5.61
N GLY A 364 -7.49 -1.79 -6.43
CA GLY A 364 -6.50 -2.89 -6.48
C GLY A 364 -7.19 -4.26 -6.57
N GLY A 365 -6.43 -5.33 -6.41
CA GLY A 365 -6.95 -6.68 -6.19
C GLY A 365 -7.84 -6.78 -4.96
N ARG A 366 -8.53 -7.91 -4.79
CA ARG A 366 -9.55 -8.08 -3.74
C ARG A 366 -9.45 -9.45 -3.09
N SER A 367 -9.53 -9.46 -1.77
CA SER A 367 -9.48 -10.64 -0.90
C SER A 367 -10.09 -10.24 0.46
N ALA A 368 -11.41 -10.07 0.48
CA ALA A 368 -12.16 -9.63 1.66
C ALA A 368 -12.11 -10.63 2.83
N MET A 369 -11.89 -10.13 4.05
CA MET A 369 -11.92 -10.90 5.30
C MET A 369 -12.57 -10.09 6.43
N ALA A 370 -13.35 -10.72 7.30
CA ALA A 370 -14.10 -10.01 8.34
C ALA A 370 -13.91 -10.60 9.73
N GLY A 371 -13.87 -9.71 10.72
CA GLY A 371 -13.75 -10.02 12.13
C GLY A 371 -12.43 -9.55 12.73
N PRO A 372 -12.34 -9.48 14.07
CA PRO A 372 -13.42 -9.65 15.04
C PRO A 372 -14.21 -8.34 15.30
N VAL A 373 -15.26 -8.41 16.13
CA VAL A 373 -15.91 -7.23 16.74
C VAL A 373 -15.27 -6.95 18.10
N TYR A 374 -14.84 -5.71 18.35
CA TYR A 374 -14.25 -5.33 19.64
C TYR A 374 -15.30 -4.88 20.65
N TYR A 375 -15.22 -5.38 21.88
CA TYR A 375 -16.08 -4.97 22.99
C TYR A 375 -15.25 -4.60 24.22
N ALA A 376 -15.22 -3.31 24.58
CA ALA A 376 -14.35 -2.81 25.64
C ALA A 376 -14.64 -3.46 27.01
N ASP A 377 -15.89 -3.83 27.26
CA ASP A 377 -16.29 -4.47 28.51
C ASP A 377 -15.83 -5.94 28.65
N GLN A 378 -15.43 -6.60 27.57
CA GLN A 378 -14.78 -7.91 27.61
C GLN A 378 -13.32 -7.82 28.09
N PHE A 379 -12.74 -6.62 28.12
CA PHE A 379 -11.33 -6.37 28.41
C PHE A 379 -11.11 -5.43 29.60
N LYS A 380 -12.07 -5.29 30.53
CA LYS A 380 -11.96 -4.35 31.67
C LYS A 380 -10.72 -4.56 32.53
N GLU A 381 -10.35 -5.81 32.74
CA GLU A 381 -9.17 -6.21 33.54
C GLU A 381 -7.90 -6.36 32.68
N ALA A 382 -8.01 -6.14 31.37
CA ALA A 382 -6.92 -6.38 30.44
C ALA A 382 -5.91 -5.23 30.50
N LYS A 383 -4.63 -5.58 30.57
CA LYS A 383 -3.54 -4.60 30.75
C LYS A 383 -3.44 -3.58 29.62
N ARG A 384 -3.87 -3.94 28.41
CA ARG A 384 -3.70 -3.16 27.18
C ARG A 384 -4.98 -3.14 26.34
N ALA A 385 -6.14 -3.13 27.01
CA ALA A 385 -7.42 -3.00 26.34
C ALA A 385 -7.42 -1.80 25.38
N PHE A 386 -7.89 -2.01 24.14
CA PHE A 386 -8.09 -0.92 23.21
C PHE A 386 -9.07 0.12 23.79
N PRO A 387 -8.95 1.40 23.40
CA PRO A 387 -9.78 2.46 23.94
C PRO A 387 -11.25 2.29 23.54
N ALA A 388 -12.16 2.83 24.36
CA ALA A 388 -13.61 2.78 24.14
C ALA A 388 -14.07 3.34 22.77
N TYR A 389 -13.20 4.08 22.07
CA TYR A 389 -13.42 4.50 20.69
C TYR A 389 -13.71 3.33 19.73
N TYR A 390 -13.13 2.15 19.98
CA TYR A 390 -13.33 0.97 19.14
C TYR A 390 -14.47 0.06 19.62
N ASP A 391 -15.13 0.40 20.73
CA ASP A 391 -16.24 -0.41 21.26
C ASP A 391 -17.34 -0.61 20.22
N LYS A 392 -17.75 -1.86 20.03
CA LYS A 392 -18.78 -2.34 19.08
C LYS A 392 -18.42 -2.17 17.61
N LYS A 393 -17.16 -1.90 17.27
CA LYS A 393 -16.73 -1.81 15.87
C LYS A 393 -16.31 -3.17 15.35
N LEU A 394 -16.78 -3.49 14.14
CA LEU A 394 -16.33 -4.64 13.37
C LEU A 394 -15.01 -4.28 12.69
N PHE A 395 -13.99 -5.10 12.87
CA PHE A 395 -12.75 -5.01 12.11
C PHE A 395 -12.92 -5.81 10.82
N ILE A 396 -12.72 -5.17 9.68
CA ILE A 396 -12.61 -5.84 8.38
C ILE A 396 -11.21 -5.59 7.83
N TYR A 397 -10.68 -6.51 7.06
CA TYR A 397 -9.31 -6.43 6.57
C TYR A 397 -9.20 -7.08 5.20
N GLU A 398 -8.10 -6.78 4.52
CA GLU A 398 -7.94 -7.12 3.12
C GLU A 398 -6.48 -7.43 2.83
N TRP A 399 -6.28 -8.59 2.21
CA TRP A 399 -4.96 -9.19 2.02
C TRP A 399 -4.15 -8.54 0.89
N MET A 400 -4.77 -8.15 -0.23
CA MET A 400 -4.05 -7.60 -1.40
C MET A 400 -3.61 -6.13 -1.24
N ARG A 401 -4.33 -5.36 -0.42
CA ARG A 401 -4.25 -3.90 -0.27
C ARG A 401 -3.77 -3.48 1.12
N ASP A 402 -3.42 -4.45 1.99
CA ASP A 402 -2.74 -4.24 3.27
C ASP A 402 -3.42 -3.19 4.18
N TRP A 403 -4.72 -3.34 4.42
CA TRP A 403 -5.43 -2.45 5.34
C TRP A 403 -6.34 -3.20 6.31
N ILE A 404 -6.66 -2.49 7.40
CA ILE A 404 -7.69 -2.86 8.38
C ILE A 404 -8.62 -1.66 8.51
N MET A 405 -9.94 -1.88 8.50
CA MET A 405 -10.95 -0.85 8.73
C MET A 405 -11.73 -1.18 9.99
N ALA A 406 -11.99 -0.17 10.82
CA ALA A 406 -12.96 -0.24 11.90
C ALA A 406 -14.31 0.27 11.39
N VAL A 407 -15.30 -0.62 11.31
CA VAL A 407 -16.66 -0.35 10.83
C VAL A 407 -17.56 -0.05 12.02
N THR A 408 -18.17 1.13 11.99
CA THR A 408 -19.21 1.52 12.94
C THR A 408 -20.56 1.02 12.46
N LEU A 409 -21.24 0.24 13.30
CA LEU A 409 -22.58 -0.26 13.05
C LEU A 409 -23.60 0.45 13.94
N SER A 410 -24.84 0.57 13.45
CA SER A 410 -25.98 1.00 14.26
C SER A 410 -26.27 -0.06 15.33
N PRO A 411 -27.03 0.25 16.40
CA PRO A 411 -27.48 -0.76 17.35
C PRO A 411 -28.27 -1.92 16.73
N LYS A 412 -28.82 -1.72 15.52
CA LYS A 412 -29.52 -2.76 14.75
C LYS A 412 -28.58 -3.57 13.86
N GLY A 413 -27.29 -3.24 13.81
CA GLY A 413 -26.27 -3.87 12.98
C GLY A 413 -26.12 -3.28 11.58
N ASP A 414 -26.72 -2.13 11.29
CA ASP A 414 -26.63 -1.50 9.95
C ASP A 414 -25.32 -0.72 9.79
N TYR A 415 -24.72 -0.74 8.60
CA TYR A 415 -23.55 0.08 8.29
C TYR A 415 -23.83 1.57 8.52
N VAL A 416 -22.96 2.25 9.28
CA VAL A 416 -22.99 3.71 9.48
C VAL A 416 -21.82 4.38 8.78
N LYS A 417 -20.60 3.97 9.12
CA LYS A 417 -19.35 4.48 8.54
C LYS A 417 -18.21 3.51 8.79
N MET A 418 -17.09 3.71 8.11
CA MET A 418 -15.82 3.03 8.41
C MET A 418 -14.67 4.03 8.48
N GLU A 419 -13.57 3.62 9.08
CA GLU A 419 -12.32 4.36 9.13
C GLU A 419 -11.13 3.40 9.07
N ARG A 420 -10.00 3.86 8.52
CA ARG A 420 -8.77 3.07 8.54
C ARG A 420 -8.28 2.93 9.99
N PHE A 421 -8.06 1.69 10.41
CA PHE A 421 -7.37 1.39 11.67
C PHE A 421 -5.86 1.51 11.43
N LEU A 422 -5.22 2.46 12.14
CA LEU A 422 -3.79 2.75 12.03
C LEU A 422 -3.30 2.90 10.57
N PRO A 423 -3.72 3.95 9.84
CA PRO A 423 -3.33 4.19 8.45
C PRO A 423 -1.84 4.05 8.11
N ASN A 424 -0.93 4.29 9.07
CA ASN A 424 0.52 4.18 8.86
C ASN A 424 1.10 2.81 9.29
N LEU A 425 0.27 1.89 9.78
CA LEU A 425 0.66 0.53 10.12
C LEU A 425 1.05 -0.23 8.85
N LYS A 426 2.31 -0.64 8.77
CA LYS A 426 2.76 -1.53 7.69
C LYS A 426 2.35 -2.96 7.99
N LEU A 427 1.49 -3.53 7.16
CA LEU A 427 1.08 -4.93 7.17
C LEU A 427 1.83 -5.70 6.06
N GLU A 428 1.94 -7.02 6.22
CA GLU A 428 2.44 -7.92 5.18
C GLU A 428 1.38 -8.99 4.89
N HIS A 429 0.25 -8.53 4.33
CA HIS A 429 -0.87 -9.30 3.84
C HIS A 429 -1.59 -10.03 4.99
N PRO A 430 -2.42 -9.31 5.77
CA PRO A 430 -3.13 -9.88 6.91
C PRO A 430 -4.10 -10.96 6.44
N ILE A 431 -4.02 -12.14 7.03
CA ILE A 431 -4.83 -13.31 6.65
C ILE A 431 -5.80 -13.72 7.77
N ASP A 432 -5.49 -13.37 9.00
CA ASP A 432 -6.34 -13.64 10.15
C ASP A 432 -6.03 -12.70 11.33
N MET A 433 -7.01 -12.48 12.21
CA MET A 433 -6.81 -11.70 13.43
C MET A 433 -7.79 -12.07 14.56
N ALA A 434 -7.32 -11.98 15.80
CA ALA A 434 -8.13 -12.20 16.99
C ALA A 434 -7.68 -11.34 18.16
N PHE A 435 -8.62 -10.93 19.03
CA PHE A 435 -8.26 -10.31 20.31
C PHE A 435 -7.88 -11.37 21.35
N GLY A 436 -6.75 -11.15 22.03
CA GLY A 436 -6.33 -11.99 23.16
C GLY A 436 -6.89 -11.50 24.50
N PRO A 437 -6.82 -12.32 25.57
CA PRO A 437 -7.34 -11.96 26.90
C PRO A 437 -6.60 -10.76 27.54
N ASN A 438 -5.42 -10.41 27.04
CA ASN A 438 -4.65 -9.23 27.44
C ASN A 438 -5.10 -7.91 26.77
N GLY A 439 -6.09 -7.98 25.87
CA GLY A 439 -6.65 -6.83 25.17
C GLY A 439 -5.91 -6.45 23.88
N ASP A 440 -4.85 -7.18 23.52
CA ASP A 440 -4.10 -6.95 22.29
C ASP A 440 -4.81 -7.59 21.08
N LEU A 441 -4.67 -6.97 19.91
CA LEU A 441 -5.09 -7.55 18.63
C LEU A 441 -3.93 -8.35 18.05
N TYR A 442 -4.09 -9.67 17.93
CA TYR A 442 -3.14 -10.56 17.27
C TYR A 442 -3.47 -10.63 15.78
N ILE A 443 -2.45 -10.56 14.92
CA ILE A 443 -2.60 -10.58 13.47
C ILE A 443 -1.62 -11.60 12.91
N LEU A 444 -2.12 -12.47 12.04
CA LEU A 444 -1.33 -13.37 11.21
C LEU A 444 -1.14 -12.72 9.84
N GLU A 445 0.11 -12.59 9.42
CA GLU A 445 0.52 -11.98 8.16
C GLU A 445 1.10 -13.08 7.26
N TYR A 446 0.48 -13.29 6.10
CA TYR A 446 0.78 -14.39 5.17
C TYR A 446 2.07 -14.17 4.40
N GLY A 447 2.44 -12.90 4.17
CA GLY A 447 3.48 -12.52 3.22
C GLY A 447 2.97 -12.49 1.77
N ARG A 448 3.89 -12.22 0.83
CA ARG A 448 3.56 -11.86 -0.55
C ARG A 448 3.41 -13.06 -1.47
N GLY A 449 4.16 -14.13 -1.21
CA GLY A 449 4.24 -15.28 -2.09
C GLY A 449 3.14 -16.28 -1.82
N TRP A 450 2.31 -16.57 -2.81
CA TRP A 450 1.39 -17.70 -2.75
C TRP A 450 2.13 -19.02 -2.85
N PHE A 451 1.62 -20.07 -2.19
CA PHE A 451 2.14 -21.43 -2.29
C PHE A 451 3.61 -21.58 -1.93
N MET A 452 4.09 -20.75 -1.01
CA MET A 452 5.48 -20.79 -0.55
C MET A 452 5.68 -20.18 0.83
N GLY A 453 6.82 -20.53 1.45
CA GLY A 453 7.31 -19.84 2.63
C GLY A 453 7.76 -18.42 2.32
N ASN A 454 7.32 -17.48 3.16
CA ASN A 454 7.58 -16.06 3.00
C ASN A 454 8.44 -15.55 4.17
N PRO A 455 9.65 -15.04 3.92
CA PRO A 455 10.49 -14.47 4.99
C PRO A 455 9.80 -13.34 5.78
N GLU A 456 8.95 -12.58 5.10
CA GLU A 456 8.18 -11.48 5.65
C GLU A 456 6.89 -11.91 6.37
N SER A 457 6.46 -13.16 6.23
CA SER A 457 5.29 -13.65 6.97
C SER A 457 5.59 -13.71 8.46
N LYS A 458 4.58 -13.40 9.28
CA LYS A 458 4.78 -13.19 10.72
C LYS A 458 3.50 -13.34 11.51
N LEU A 459 3.67 -13.71 12.78
CA LEU A 459 2.67 -13.51 13.81
C LEU A 459 3.04 -12.22 14.55
N VAL A 460 2.12 -11.29 14.62
CA VAL A 460 2.31 -10.03 15.34
C VAL A 460 1.18 -9.79 16.32
N ARG A 461 1.41 -8.90 17.27
CA ARG A 461 0.31 -8.29 18.04
C ARG A 461 0.43 -6.78 18.06
N ILE A 462 -0.72 -6.13 18.13
CA ILE A 462 -0.86 -4.69 18.28
C ILE A 462 -1.20 -4.40 19.73
N GLU A 463 -0.26 -3.77 20.43
CA GLU A 463 -0.39 -3.36 21.82
C GLU A 463 -0.87 -1.91 21.91
N TYR A 464 -1.80 -1.60 22.82
CA TYR A 464 -2.22 -0.22 23.10
C TYR A 464 -1.64 0.31 24.42
N ASN A 465 -1.13 1.54 24.40
CA ASN A 465 -0.73 2.30 25.58
C ASN A 465 -1.71 3.45 25.85
N GLY A 466 -2.64 3.21 26.78
CA GLY A 466 -3.54 4.23 27.32
C GLY A 466 -2.93 5.10 28.43
N GLY A 467 -1.71 4.78 28.89
CA GLY A 467 -1.00 5.51 29.93
C GLY A 467 -0.03 6.56 29.37
N ASN A 468 0.97 6.88 30.19
CA ASN A 468 2.04 7.80 29.83
C ASN A 468 2.97 7.21 28.75
N ARG A 469 3.38 8.01 27.78
CA ARG A 469 4.32 7.64 26.71
C ARG A 469 5.72 8.15 27.04
N LYS A 470 6.72 7.50 26.44
CA LYS A 470 8.09 8.02 26.50
C LYS A 470 8.21 9.24 25.57
N PRO A 471 9.06 10.23 25.91
CA PRO A 471 9.41 11.31 24.99
C PRO A 471 10.00 10.77 23.69
N ALA A 472 9.62 11.33 22.55
CA ALA A 472 10.24 11.07 21.26
C ALA A 472 11.50 11.92 21.12
N VAL A 473 12.67 11.33 21.37
CA VAL A 473 13.94 12.07 21.45
C VAL A 473 14.55 12.28 20.07
N VAL A 474 14.84 13.54 19.75
CA VAL A 474 15.61 13.96 18.58
C VAL A 474 16.85 14.70 19.05
N ALA A 475 18.01 14.19 18.67
CA ALA A 475 19.32 14.76 18.93
C ALA A 475 20.00 15.09 17.59
N SER A 476 20.57 16.28 17.50
CA SER A 476 21.39 16.69 16.36
C SER A 476 22.59 17.51 16.81
N VAL A 477 23.54 17.68 15.89
CA VAL A 477 24.73 18.51 16.07
C VAL A 477 25.03 19.22 14.75
N ASP A 478 25.43 20.48 14.81
CA ASP A 478 25.77 21.30 13.63
C ASP A 478 26.94 20.72 12.83
N LYS A 479 27.96 20.19 13.53
CA LYS A 479 29.14 19.54 12.96
C LYS A 479 29.42 18.25 13.72
N LYS A 480 29.58 17.15 12.98
CA LYS A 480 29.91 15.83 13.55
C LYS A 480 31.41 15.60 13.70
N ALA A 481 32.23 16.39 13.02
CA ALA A 481 33.68 16.31 13.12
C ALA A 481 34.34 17.68 12.92
N GLY A 482 35.56 17.83 13.42
CA GLY A 482 36.38 19.02 13.24
C GLY A 482 37.75 18.90 13.89
N ALA A 483 38.71 19.74 13.46
CA ALA A 483 40.02 19.85 14.06
C ALA A 483 39.94 20.47 15.47
N VAL A 484 40.81 20.04 16.39
CA VAL A 484 40.81 20.56 17.77
C VAL A 484 41.55 21.91 17.87
N PRO A 485 41.04 22.90 18.64
CA PRO A 485 39.80 22.87 19.43
C PRO A 485 38.55 22.95 18.55
N PHE A 486 37.66 21.96 18.71
CA PHE A 486 36.47 21.81 17.89
C PHE A 486 35.22 22.20 18.70
N GLN A 487 34.52 23.26 18.31
CA GLN A 487 33.25 23.64 18.91
C GLN A 487 32.09 22.99 18.15
N ALA A 488 31.19 22.33 18.89
CA ALA A 488 29.96 21.74 18.37
C ALA A 488 28.75 22.31 19.12
N GLN A 489 27.69 22.61 18.38
CA GLN A 489 26.39 23.05 18.89
C GLN A 489 25.42 21.88 18.81
N PHE A 490 25.02 21.37 19.98
CA PHE A 490 24.00 20.32 20.06
C PHE A 490 22.60 20.93 20.05
N SER A 491 21.64 20.17 19.54
CA SER A 491 20.24 20.56 19.50
C SER A 491 19.33 19.39 19.80
N SER A 492 18.34 19.63 20.65
CA SER A 492 17.22 18.73 20.92
C SER A 492 15.97 19.09 20.11
N ALA A 493 16.09 20.00 19.14
CA ALA A 493 14.96 20.43 18.30
C ALA A 493 14.30 19.22 17.60
N GLY A 494 12.97 19.15 17.65
CA GLY A 494 12.19 18.00 17.19
C GLY A 494 11.91 16.96 18.28
N THR A 495 12.50 17.09 19.48
CA THR A 495 12.09 16.28 20.63
C THR A 495 10.71 16.69 21.09
N GLU A 496 9.81 15.73 21.24
CA GLU A 496 8.42 15.98 21.64
C GLU A 496 7.98 15.01 22.74
N ASP A 497 7.18 15.51 23.68
CA ASP A 497 6.36 14.68 24.55
C ASP A 497 4.93 14.69 24.04
N PHE A 498 4.44 13.54 23.60
CA PHE A 498 3.10 13.47 23.01
C PHE A 498 1.98 13.64 24.07
N ASP A 499 2.28 13.44 25.35
CA ASP A 499 1.35 13.69 26.47
C ASP A 499 1.42 15.14 26.98
N ARG A 500 2.26 15.97 26.36
CA ARG A 500 2.49 17.39 26.68
C ARG A 500 3.00 17.61 28.11
N ASP A 501 3.70 16.61 28.65
CA ASP A 501 4.40 16.73 29.92
C ASP A 501 5.64 17.62 29.78
N SER A 502 6.07 18.24 30.90
CA SER A 502 7.33 18.99 30.92
C SER A 502 8.54 18.05 30.80
N LEU A 503 9.54 18.45 30.02
CA LEU A 503 10.72 17.64 29.72
C LEU A 503 11.98 18.12 30.45
N GLN A 504 12.81 17.17 30.89
CA GLN A 504 14.16 17.38 31.39
C GLN A 504 15.18 16.78 30.43
N TYR A 505 16.24 17.54 30.11
CA TYR A 505 17.26 17.15 29.14
C TYR A 505 18.59 16.85 29.84
N GLN A 506 19.29 15.82 29.36
CA GLN A 506 20.64 15.51 29.79
C GLN A 506 21.48 15.02 28.62
N TRP A 507 22.51 15.76 28.26
CA TRP A 507 23.54 15.37 27.32
C TRP A 507 24.73 14.80 28.09
N LYS A 508 25.08 13.54 27.80
CA LYS A 508 26.25 12.86 28.38
C LYS A 508 27.29 12.60 27.29
N ILE A 509 28.45 13.22 27.42
CA ILE A 509 29.58 13.08 26.49
C ILE A 509 30.62 12.16 27.11
N THR A 510 30.92 11.05 26.44
CA THR A 510 31.90 10.04 26.88
C THR A 510 32.95 9.82 25.81
N SER A 511 34.23 9.89 26.18
CA SER A 511 35.35 9.58 25.28
C SER A 511 35.53 8.06 25.12
N ALA A 512 35.75 7.58 23.90
CA ALA A 512 36.08 6.19 23.64
C ALA A 512 37.42 5.75 24.25
N SER A 513 38.35 6.69 24.48
CA SER A 513 39.64 6.45 25.13
C SER A 513 39.57 6.44 26.67
N GLY A 514 38.36 6.55 27.25
CA GLY A 514 38.15 6.62 28.69
C GLY A 514 38.22 8.04 29.27
N GLY A 515 37.92 8.17 30.56
CA GLY A 515 37.81 9.44 31.29
C GLY A 515 36.42 9.69 31.88
N ALA A 516 36.31 10.71 32.74
CA ALA A 516 35.04 11.09 33.35
C ALA A 516 34.08 11.65 32.28
N PRO A 517 32.81 11.23 32.25
CA PRO A 517 31.83 11.77 31.32
C PRO A 517 31.51 13.23 31.66
N VAL A 518 31.32 14.05 30.63
CA VAL A 518 30.78 15.41 30.79
C VAL A 518 29.26 15.34 30.71
N VAL A 519 28.58 16.07 31.59
CA VAL A 519 27.11 16.13 31.65
C VAL A 519 26.65 17.57 31.49
N LEU A 520 25.71 17.80 30.57
CA LEU A 520 25.12 19.12 30.29
C LEU A 520 23.59 18.96 30.34
N ASN A 521 22.87 19.85 31.04
CA ASN A 521 21.42 19.69 31.27
C ASN A 521 20.56 20.68 30.48
N GLU A 522 21.18 21.49 29.62
CA GLU A 522 20.47 22.40 28.73
C GLU A 522 19.90 21.63 27.53
N PRO A 523 18.79 22.09 26.91
CA PRO A 523 18.25 21.43 25.71
C PRO A 523 19.21 21.50 24.52
N ASN A 524 19.85 22.66 24.30
CA ASN A 524 20.70 22.92 23.13
C ASN A 524 22.09 23.45 23.56
N PRO A 525 22.94 22.64 24.23
CA PRO A 525 24.22 23.11 24.75
C PRO A 525 25.28 23.20 23.64
N ALA A 526 26.21 24.14 23.80
CA ALA A 526 27.48 24.16 23.05
C ALA A 526 28.58 23.46 23.85
N TYR A 527 29.47 22.73 23.18
CA TYR A 527 30.64 22.11 23.82
C TYR A 527 31.88 22.20 22.93
N THR A 528 33.04 22.51 23.53
CA THR A 528 34.32 22.57 22.83
C THR A 528 35.20 21.36 23.17
N PHE A 529 35.44 20.51 22.18
CA PHE A 529 36.36 19.39 22.27
C PHE A 529 37.80 19.87 22.13
N LYS A 530 38.54 19.83 23.26
CA LYS A 530 39.96 20.23 23.31
C LYS A 530 40.93 19.08 23.07
N LYS A 531 40.47 17.83 23.21
CA LYS A 531 41.29 16.62 23.03
C LYS A 531 40.80 15.85 21.82
N LYS A 532 41.74 15.36 21.02
CA LYS A 532 41.43 14.46 19.91
C LYS A 532 40.81 13.16 20.42
N GLY A 533 39.81 12.65 19.73
CA GLY A 533 39.06 11.47 20.16
C GLY A 533 37.71 11.31 19.49
N ILE A 534 37.19 10.08 19.53
CA ILE A 534 35.80 9.78 19.17
C ILE A 534 34.98 9.86 20.46
N TYR A 535 33.93 10.68 20.44
CA TYR A 535 33.04 10.92 21.56
C TYR A 535 31.65 10.39 21.25
N LYS A 536 31.11 9.60 22.17
CA LYS A 536 29.71 9.23 22.19
C LYS A 536 28.95 10.29 22.99
N VAL A 537 27.97 10.92 22.36
CA VAL A 537 27.14 11.96 22.95
C VAL A 537 25.71 11.43 23.06
N LEU A 538 25.25 11.15 24.27
CA LEU A 538 23.92 10.60 24.54
C LEU A 538 23.00 11.72 25.04
N LEU A 539 21.96 12.06 24.29
CA LEU A 539 20.84 12.84 24.80
C LEU A 539 19.87 11.88 25.49
N THR A 540 19.60 12.10 26.77
CA THR A 540 18.50 11.47 27.52
C THR A 540 17.46 12.53 27.82
N VAL A 541 16.20 12.25 27.53
CA VAL A 541 15.09 13.14 27.87
C VAL A 541 14.12 12.39 28.76
N THR A 542 13.72 13.02 29.86
CA THR A 542 12.83 12.46 30.88
C THR A 542 11.59 13.34 31.02
N ASP A 543 10.40 12.76 30.99
CA ASP A 543 9.16 13.48 31.25
C ASP A 543 8.91 13.67 32.76
N SER A 544 7.90 14.46 33.08
CA SER A 544 7.50 14.75 34.47
C SER A 544 7.00 13.53 35.26
N LYS A 545 6.60 12.46 34.58
CA LYS A 545 6.11 11.20 35.18
C LYS A 545 7.22 10.14 35.27
N GLY A 546 8.45 10.49 34.89
CA GLY A 546 9.65 9.68 35.04
C GLY A 546 9.95 8.71 33.88
N LEU A 547 9.16 8.70 32.79
CA LEU A 547 9.56 7.94 31.61
C LEU A 547 10.65 8.69 30.85
N LYS A 548 11.56 7.93 30.26
CA LYS A 548 12.70 8.48 29.53
C LYS A 548 12.98 7.71 28.26
N ASP A 549 13.51 8.42 27.28
CA ASP A 549 14.12 7.84 26.09
C ASP A 549 15.44 8.54 25.78
N SER A 550 16.21 8.01 24.84
CA SER A 550 17.54 8.55 24.55
C SER A 550 17.97 8.33 23.11
N GLN A 551 18.72 9.29 22.57
CA GLN A 551 19.37 9.19 21.26
C GLN A 551 20.87 9.44 21.39
N THR A 552 21.66 8.66 20.65
CA THR A 552 23.12 8.78 20.61
C THR A 552 23.57 9.45 19.32
N LEU A 553 24.52 10.38 19.46
CA LEU A 553 25.35 10.92 18.38
C LEU A 553 26.81 10.48 18.57
N THR A 554 27.55 10.42 17.47
CA THR A 554 29.01 10.25 17.48
C THR A 554 29.64 11.53 16.96
N VAL A 555 30.58 12.07 17.73
CA VAL A 555 31.34 13.27 17.39
C VAL A 555 32.83 12.95 17.34
N GLN A 556 33.54 13.40 16.30
CA GLN A 556 34.96 13.14 16.11
C GLN A 556 35.77 14.43 16.20
N ALA A 557 36.65 14.52 17.19
CA ALA A 557 37.51 15.69 17.33
C ALA A 557 38.94 15.32 16.90
N GLY A 558 39.51 16.07 15.96
CA GLY A 558 40.90 15.92 15.51
C GLY A 558 41.09 15.65 14.01
N ASN A 559 40.04 15.64 13.21
CA ASN A 559 40.09 15.60 11.74
C ASN A 559 39.01 16.52 11.18
N GLU A 560 39.38 17.51 10.37
CA GLU A 560 38.41 18.45 9.78
C GLU A 560 37.80 17.82 8.51
N PRO A 561 36.47 17.83 8.32
CA PRO A 561 35.89 17.34 7.07
C PRO A 561 36.42 18.12 5.86
N PRO A 562 36.67 17.45 4.71
CA PRO A 562 37.16 18.13 3.53
C PRO A 562 36.13 19.12 2.99
N GLN A 563 36.61 20.21 2.41
CA GLN A 563 35.81 21.17 1.65
C GLN A 563 35.85 20.80 0.17
N VAL A 564 34.68 20.58 -0.42
CA VAL A 564 34.53 20.32 -1.86
C VAL A 564 33.76 21.48 -2.48
N SER A 565 34.26 22.00 -3.59
CA SER A 565 33.56 22.93 -4.47
C SER A 565 33.34 22.30 -5.84
N LEU A 566 32.23 22.65 -6.49
CA LEU A 566 31.87 22.20 -7.82
C LEU A 566 31.26 23.39 -8.55
N GLU A 567 31.93 23.85 -9.60
CA GLU A 567 31.59 25.07 -10.31
C GLU A 567 31.58 24.83 -11.82
N LEU A 568 30.71 25.55 -12.53
CA LEU A 568 30.72 25.60 -13.99
C LEU A 568 31.62 26.75 -14.45
N THR A 569 32.59 26.46 -15.33
CA THR A 569 33.66 27.38 -15.75
C THR A 569 33.34 28.15 -17.04
N GLY A 570 32.13 28.00 -17.56
CA GLY A 570 31.63 28.72 -18.72
C GLY A 570 30.22 28.25 -19.09
N GLY A 571 29.61 28.90 -20.07
CA GLY A 571 28.27 28.57 -20.53
C GLY A 571 27.17 28.90 -19.51
N ASN A 572 26.00 28.31 -19.75
CA ASN A 572 24.81 28.55 -18.95
C ASN A 572 24.81 27.75 -17.65
N LYS A 573 24.52 28.40 -16.52
CA LYS A 573 24.50 27.79 -15.19
C LYS A 573 23.12 27.29 -14.75
N THR A 574 22.08 27.54 -15.54
CA THR A 574 20.70 27.09 -15.27
C THR A 574 20.34 25.88 -16.11
N PHE A 575 20.75 25.87 -17.38
CA PHE A 575 20.32 24.88 -18.37
C PHE A 575 21.49 24.05 -18.90
N PHE A 576 21.21 22.78 -19.19
CA PHE A 576 22.05 22.00 -20.09
C PHE A 576 21.47 22.08 -21.50
N PHE A 577 22.30 22.18 -22.53
CA PHE A 577 21.84 22.13 -23.92
C PHE A 577 22.25 20.80 -24.54
N PRO A 578 21.33 20.03 -25.14
CA PRO A 578 21.66 18.77 -25.78
C PRO A 578 22.80 18.93 -26.78
N ASP A 579 23.75 17.99 -26.72
CA ASP A 579 24.95 17.93 -27.56
C ASP A 579 25.91 19.11 -27.44
N LYS A 580 25.70 20.01 -26.46
CA LYS A 580 26.65 21.09 -26.14
C LYS A 580 27.56 20.67 -24.97
N PRO A 581 28.83 21.10 -24.97
CA PRO A 581 29.74 20.84 -23.86
C PRO A 581 29.38 21.67 -22.62
N ILE A 582 29.46 21.03 -21.45
CA ILE A 582 29.37 21.67 -20.14
C ILE A 582 30.77 21.63 -19.51
N HIS A 583 31.36 22.81 -19.29
CA HIS A 583 32.66 22.93 -18.65
C HIS A 583 32.51 23.06 -17.14
N TYR A 584 33.23 22.24 -16.39
CA TYR A 584 33.19 22.23 -14.93
C TYR A 584 34.59 22.17 -14.32
N LYS A 585 34.69 22.63 -13.07
CA LYS A 585 35.88 22.53 -12.22
C LYS A 585 35.45 22.14 -10.81
N VAL A 586 36.16 21.16 -10.25
CA VAL A 586 36.03 20.73 -8.87
C VAL A 586 37.25 21.20 -8.09
N GLY A 587 37.01 21.85 -6.96
CA GLY A 587 38.03 22.16 -5.96
C GLY A 587 37.89 21.23 -4.77
N VAL A 588 39.01 20.78 -4.23
CA VAL A 588 39.05 20.08 -2.94
C VAL A 588 40.15 20.68 -2.09
N SER A 589 39.80 21.09 -0.88
CA SER A 589 40.74 21.49 0.17
C SER A 589 40.40 20.77 1.46
N ASP A 590 41.42 20.42 2.21
CA ASP A 590 41.33 19.68 3.45
C ASP A 590 42.44 20.20 4.38
N HIS A 591 42.13 20.36 5.66
CA HIS A 591 43.10 20.95 6.59
C HIS A 591 44.31 20.05 6.79
N GLU A 592 44.14 18.72 6.73
CA GLU A 592 45.17 17.73 7.00
C GLU A 592 45.80 17.13 5.71
N ASP A 593 45.01 16.88 4.67
CA ASP A 593 45.45 16.32 3.39
C ASP A 593 45.94 17.40 2.39
N GLY A 594 45.67 18.66 2.67
CA GLY A 594 46.04 19.82 1.85
C GLY A 594 45.03 20.13 0.75
N SER A 595 45.39 20.16 -0.53
CA SER A 595 44.43 20.53 -1.59
C SER A 595 44.74 19.88 -2.92
N LEU A 596 43.71 19.82 -3.76
CA LEU A 596 43.83 19.42 -5.15
C LEU A 596 44.71 20.40 -5.94
N GLU A 597 44.62 21.70 -5.66
CA GLU A 597 45.41 22.74 -6.36
C GLU A 597 46.91 22.63 -6.09
N LYS A 598 47.30 22.23 -4.88
CA LYS A 598 48.71 22.00 -4.49
C LYS A 598 49.20 20.59 -4.80
N ASN A 599 48.39 19.76 -5.47
CA ASN A 599 48.67 18.35 -5.77
C ASN A 599 48.97 17.46 -4.55
N THR A 600 48.62 17.88 -3.33
CA THR A 600 48.74 17.02 -2.13
C THR A 600 47.56 16.06 -2.02
N ILE A 601 46.41 16.44 -2.58
CA ILE A 601 45.28 15.56 -2.89
C ILE A 601 45.37 15.18 -4.37
N ALA A 602 45.53 13.89 -4.66
CA ALA A 602 45.61 13.41 -6.03
C ALA A 602 44.23 13.45 -6.72
N ALA A 603 44.19 13.91 -7.98
CA ALA A 603 42.97 13.96 -8.80
C ALA A 603 42.18 12.64 -8.84
N SER A 604 42.88 11.50 -8.85
CA SER A 604 42.27 10.16 -8.87
C SER A 604 41.50 9.79 -7.59
N LYS A 605 41.64 10.57 -6.52
CA LYS A 605 40.92 10.37 -5.26
C LYS A 605 39.63 11.19 -5.16
N VAL A 606 39.41 12.13 -6.08
CA VAL A 606 38.18 12.91 -6.17
C VAL A 606 37.20 12.16 -7.07
N ARG A 607 36.02 11.84 -6.56
CA ARG A 607 34.98 11.13 -7.30
C ARG A 607 34.05 12.13 -7.96
N ILE A 608 33.94 12.05 -9.28
CA ILE A 608 33.14 13.00 -10.06
C ILE A 608 32.31 12.23 -11.06
N THR A 609 31.01 12.52 -11.07
CA THR A 609 30.06 11.94 -12.02
C THR A 609 29.16 13.03 -12.57
N ALA A 610 28.65 12.83 -13.78
CA ALA A 610 27.62 13.66 -14.37
C ALA A 610 26.65 12.75 -15.12
N ALA A 611 25.36 12.90 -14.85
CA ALA A 611 24.34 12.03 -15.43
C ALA A 611 23.03 12.78 -15.69
N TYR A 612 22.34 12.39 -16.76
CA TYR A 612 20.98 12.81 -17.05
C TYR A 612 19.98 12.01 -16.19
N GLN A 613 18.95 12.67 -15.67
CA GLN A 613 17.84 12.06 -14.93
C GLN A 613 16.50 12.63 -15.41
N ASP A 614 15.46 11.80 -15.49
CA ASP A 614 14.13 12.23 -15.97
C ASP A 614 13.35 13.13 -14.98
N SER A 615 13.80 13.25 -13.71
CA SER A 615 13.19 14.12 -12.70
C SER A 615 14.17 14.56 -11.60
N GLU A 616 13.89 15.68 -10.93
CA GLU A 616 14.56 16.07 -9.68
C GLU A 616 14.17 15.12 -8.53
N ASP A 617 15.14 14.45 -7.93
CA ASP A 617 14.92 13.66 -6.70
C ASP A 617 14.39 14.58 -5.58
N LYS A 618 13.29 14.19 -4.92
CA LYS A 618 13.06 14.66 -3.54
C LYS A 618 14.11 13.97 -2.67
N GLN A 619 15.14 14.73 -2.27
CA GLN A 619 16.25 14.28 -1.41
C GLN A 619 15.78 13.35 -0.28
N PRO A 620 16.25 12.10 -0.21
CA PRO A 620 16.10 11.28 0.97
C PRO A 620 17.08 11.76 2.05
N SER A 621 16.56 12.05 3.23
CA SER A 621 17.35 12.24 4.44
C SER A 621 18.18 10.99 4.74
N ASN A 622 19.51 11.16 4.75
CA ASN A 622 20.53 10.28 5.35
C ASN A 622 20.03 8.94 5.93
N ALA A 623 20.13 7.87 5.15
CA ALA A 623 20.18 6.50 5.67
C ALA A 623 21.25 5.72 4.90
N GLY A 624 22.29 5.29 5.62
CA GLY A 624 23.36 4.49 5.06
C GLY A 624 22.91 3.07 4.72
N GLY A 625 23.52 2.50 3.68
CA GLY A 625 23.32 1.12 3.27
C GLY A 625 23.63 0.94 1.78
N HIS A 626 24.87 0.61 1.46
CA HIS A 626 25.32 0.31 0.11
C HIS A 626 24.57 -0.88 -0.48
N GLN A 627 23.72 -0.61 -1.48
CA GLN A 627 23.62 -1.30 -2.78
C GLN A 627 22.54 -0.59 -3.60
N GLU A 628 22.93 0.34 -4.47
CA GLU A 628 22.02 1.00 -5.41
C GLU A 628 22.13 0.36 -6.79
N ALA A 629 20.97 -0.04 -7.33
CA ALA A 629 20.80 -0.36 -8.74
C ALA A 629 20.90 0.93 -9.60
N PRO A 630 21.11 0.84 -10.92
CA PRO A 630 21.27 2.01 -11.79
C PRO A 630 20.09 3.00 -11.69
N VAL A 631 20.44 4.30 -11.62
CA VAL A 631 19.61 5.46 -11.24
C VAL A 631 18.48 5.82 -12.23
N THR A 632 18.28 5.04 -13.31
CA THR A 632 17.40 5.39 -14.45
C THR A 632 15.93 4.97 -14.34
N PHE A 633 15.50 4.23 -13.31
CA PHE A 633 14.13 3.65 -13.27
C PHE A 633 13.39 3.78 -11.93
N THR A 634 13.78 4.73 -11.08
CA THR A 634 13.27 4.90 -9.71
C THR A 634 11.76 5.15 -9.62
N ALA A 635 11.18 5.87 -10.60
CA ALA A 635 9.73 6.17 -10.62
C ALA A 635 8.88 4.90 -10.83
N GLY A 636 9.20 4.09 -11.84
CA GLY A 636 8.51 2.83 -12.11
C GLY A 636 8.63 1.84 -10.95
N LYS A 637 9.82 1.75 -10.33
CA LYS A 637 10.04 0.94 -9.13
C LYS A 637 9.17 1.42 -7.96
N THR A 638 9.16 2.72 -7.69
CA THR A 638 8.36 3.31 -6.59
C THR A 638 6.86 3.06 -6.79
N LEU A 639 6.38 3.14 -8.03
CA LEU A 639 4.99 2.85 -8.37
C LEU A 639 4.65 1.38 -8.09
N ILE A 640 5.49 0.42 -8.52
CA ILE A 640 5.33 -1.00 -8.20
C ILE A 640 5.41 -1.24 -6.68
N GLU A 641 6.27 -0.52 -5.98
CA GLU A 641 6.41 -0.63 -4.53
C GLU A 641 5.20 -0.10 -3.77
N LYS A 642 4.39 0.76 -4.37
CA LYS A 642 3.15 1.31 -3.79
C LYS A 642 1.89 0.58 -4.25
N SER A 643 2.01 -0.32 -5.22
CA SER A 643 0.90 -1.13 -5.70
C SER A 643 0.90 -2.53 -5.08
N ASP A 644 -0.22 -3.20 -5.27
CA ASP A 644 -0.51 -4.61 -4.99
C ASP A 644 0.14 -5.57 -5.99
N CYS A 645 0.85 -5.09 -7.02
CA CYS A 645 1.56 -5.95 -7.99
C CYS A 645 2.51 -6.95 -7.31
N LYS A 646 3.06 -6.58 -6.15
CA LYS A 646 3.97 -7.41 -5.34
C LYS A 646 3.30 -8.61 -4.69
N ALA A 647 1.97 -8.65 -4.62
CA ALA A 647 1.21 -9.81 -4.12
C ALA A 647 1.24 -11.00 -5.09
N CYS A 648 1.58 -10.75 -6.37
CA CYS A 648 1.60 -11.80 -7.41
C CYS A 648 2.93 -11.89 -8.17
N HIS A 649 3.75 -10.83 -8.15
CA HIS A 649 5.01 -10.75 -8.89
C HIS A 649 6.20 -10.43 -7.98
N PHE A 650 7.24 -11.26 -8.05
CA PHE A 650 8.55 -10.95 -7.47
C PHE A 650 9.52 -10.49 -8.56
N THR A 651 10.62 -9.87 -8.14
CA THR A 651 11.67 -9.42 -9.06
C THR A 651 12.30 -10.58 -9.83
N ASP A 652 12.63 -11.68 -9.15
CA ASP A 652 13.50 -12.75 -9.66
C ASP A 652 12.98 -14.17 -9.44
N LYS A 653 11.79 -14.34 -8.83
CA LYS A 653 11.17 -15.64 -8.58
C LYS A 653 9.70 -15.66 -9.04
N LYS A 654 9.24 -16.82 -9.51
CA LYS A 654 7.84 -17.03 -9.90
C LYS A 654 6.95 -17.15 -8.64
N SER A 655 5.73 -16.63 -8.71
CA SER A 655 4.64 -16.88 -7.74
C SER A 655 3.35 -17.21 -8.50
N ILE A 656 2.22 -16.56 -8.20
CA ILE A 656 1.01 -16.61 -9.05
C ILE A 656 1.31 -16.06 -10.44
N GLY A 657 1.98 -14.90 -10.50
CA GLY A 657 2.48 -14.30 -11.73
C GLY A 657 3.94 -14.68 -12.04
N PRO A 658 4.42 -14.41 -13.28
CA PRO A 658 5.83 -14.55 -13.64
C PRO A 658 6.71 -13.55 -12.87
N ALA A 659 8.00 -13.85 -12.72
CA ALA A 659 8.96 -12.88 -12.17
C ALA A 659 9.11 -11.67 -13.10
N PHE A 660 9.37 -10.48 -12.56
CA PHE A 660 9.64 -9.31 -13.39
C PHE A 660 10.84 -9.51 -14.31
N LYS A 661 11.88 -10.23 -13.86
CA LYS A 661 13.02 -10.62 -14.72
C LYS A 661 12.61 -11.53 -15.88
N ASP A 662 11.65 -12.43 -15.70
CA ASP A 662 11.14 -13.29 -16.78
C ASP A 662 10.33 -12.48 -17.80
N VAL A 663 9.52 -11.54 -17.32
CA VAL A 663 8.79 -10.59 -18.19
C VAL A 663 9.80 -9.74 -18.96
N ALA A 664 10.82 -9.20 -18.29
CA ALA A 664 11.88 -8.43 -18.91
C ALA A 664 12.61 -9.23 -20.01
N ALA A 665 12.93 -10.49 -19.74
CA ALA A 665 13.59 -11.37 -20.69
C ALA A 665 12.71 -11.70 -21.91
N LYS A 666 11.43 -12.04 -21.69
CA LYS A 666 10.50 -12.41 -22.77
C LYS A 666 10.22 -11.25 -23.73
N TYR A 667 10.08 -10.04 -23.19
CA TYR A 667 9.67 -8.86 -23.96
C TYR A 667 10.83 -7.94 -24.37
N ARG A 668 12.08 -8.32 -24.08
CA ARG A 668 13.28 -7.51 -24.33
C ARG A 668 13.39 -6.98 -25.76
N ALA A 669 12.99 -7.79 -26.74
CA ALA A 669 13.11 -7.47 -28.17
C ALA A 669 11.81 -6.93 -28.80
N ASP A 670 10.74 -6.77 -28.02
CA ASP A 670 9.45 -6.31 -28.53
C ASP A 670 9.34 -4.78 -28.42
N ALA A 671 9.35 -4.11 -29.57
CA ALA A 671 9.23 -2.66 -29.67
C ALA A 671 7.89 -2.12 -29.14
N ASN A 672 6.85 -2.96 -29.04
CA ASN A 672 5.53 -2.60 -28.52
C ASN A 672 5.32 -3.03 -27.06
N ALA A 673 6.32 -3.63 -26.41
CA ALA A 673 6.22 -4.19 -25.06
C ALA A 673 5.66 -3.20 -24.04
N VAL A 674 6.11 -1.94 -24.09
CA VAL A 674 5.65 -0.90 -23.14
C VAL A 674 4.15 -0.67 -23.28
N ALA A 675 3.63 -0.53 -24.49
CA ALA A 675 2.20 -0.27 -24.71
C ALA A 675 1.34 -1.50 -24.37
N SER A 676 1.75 -2.69 -24.84
CA SER A 676 0.97 -3.92 -24.66
C SER A 676 0.93 -4.38 -23.20
N LEU A 677 2.05 -4.31 -22.47
CA LEU A 677 2.11 -4.65 -21.05
C LEU A 677 1.41 -3.60 -20.18
N SER A 678 1.48 -2.31 -20.54
CA SER A 678 0.74 -1.28 -19.80
C SER A 678 -0.77 -1.47 -19.92
N ASP A 679 -1.27 -1.76 -21.12
CA ASP A 679 -2.69 -2.09 -21.33
C ASP A 679 -3.11 -3.34 -20.56
N LYS A 680 -2.22 -4.34 -20.50
CA LYS A 680 -2.41 -5.56 -19.71
C LYS A 680 -2.51 -5.25 -18.21
N ILE A 681 -1.64 -4.41 -17.64
CA ILE A 681 -1.68 -4.00 -16.23
C ILE A 681 -3.04 -3.37 -15.89
N ILE A 682 -3.51 -2.46 -16.75
CA ILE A 682 -4.73 -1.68 -16.52
C ILE A 682 -5.98 -2.56 -16.64
N LYS A 683 -6.06 -3.39 -17.68
CA LYS A 683 -7.25 -4.21 -17.98
C LYS A 683 -7.24 -5.59 -17.34
N GLY A 684 -6.11 -6.03 -16.83
CA GLY A 684 -5.89 -7.40 -16.42
C GLY A 684 -5.85 -8.38 -17.60
N GLY A 685 -5.91 -9.67 -17.30
CA GLY A 685 -6.21 -10.73 -18.27
C GLY A 685 -5.35 -11.98 -18.13
N ALA A 686 -5.69 -13.00 -18.91
CA ALA A 686 -5.09 -14.35 -18.83
C ALA A 686 -4.34 -14.75 -20.12
N GLY A 687 -3.75 -15.96 -20.13
CA GLY A 687 -3.36 -16.71 -21.35
C GLY A 687 -1.90 -16.61 -21.79
N VAL A 688 -1.16 -15.59 -21.37
CA VAL A 688 0.23 -15.35 -21.85
C VAL A 688 1.29 -16.15 -21.08
N TRP A 689 1.01 -16.43 -19.79
CA TRP A 689 1.90 -17.09 -18.84
C TRP A 689 1.22 -18.29 -18.15
N GLY A 690 0.09 -18.75 -18.69
CA GLY A 690 -0.78 -19.78 -18.11
C GLY A 690 -2.25 -19.34 -18.08
N GLU A 691 -3.09 -20.17 -17.48
CA GLU A 691 -4.54 -19.93 -17.35
C GLU A 691 -4.92 -18.94 -16.25
N THR A 692 -4.02 -18.67 -15.30
CA THR A 692 -4.28 -17.73 -14.20
C THR A 692 -4.42 -16.31 -14.73
N ALA A 693 -5.55 -15.66 -14.43
CA ALA A 693 -5.83 -14.29 -14.84
C ALA A 693 -5.13 -13.30 -13.91
N MET A 694 -4.51 -12.27 -14.49
CA MET A 694 -4.03 -11.12 -13.74
C MET A 694 -5.19 -10.16 -13.47
N SER A 695 -5.35 -9.73 -12.21
CA SER A 695 -6.33 -8.71 -11.83
C SER A 695 -6.13 -7.39 -12.59
N ALA A 696 -7.23 -6.67 -12.83
CA ALA A 696 -7.20 -5.37 -13.49
C ALA A 696 -6.84 -4.25 -12.50
N HIS A 697 -6.04 -3.27 -12.95
CA HIS A 697 -5.69 -2.08 -12.17
C HIS A 697 -6.18 -0.81 -12.89
N PRO A 698 -7.51 -0.59 -12.98
CA PRO A 698 -8.10 0.48 -13.79
C PRO A 698 -7.80 1.90 -13.26
N SER A 699 -7.32 2.02 -12.02
CA SER A 699 -6.89 3.28 -11.41
C SER A 699 -5.48 3.71 -11.81
N ILE A 700 -4.64 2.79 -12.34
CA ILE A 700 -3.30 3.12 -12.82
C ILE A 700 -3.44 3.73 -14.22
N GLY A 701 -2.98 4.96 -14.41
CA GLY A 701 -2.99 5.62 -15.71
C GLY A 701 -2.01 4.96 -16.70
N LEU A 702 -2.29 5.05 -18.00
CA LEU A 702 -1.37 4.55 -19.04
C LEU A 702 0.07 5.10 -18.91
N PRO A 703 0.30 6.38 -18.55
CA PRO A 703 1.64 6.88 -18.29
C PRO A 703 2.34 6.19 -17.11
N GLU A 704 1.63 5.95 -16.01
CA GLU A 704 2.17 5.31 -14.80
C GLU A 704 2.49 3.83 -15.05
N ALA A 705 1.56 3.11 -15.68
CA ALA A 705 1.78 1.73 -16.12
C ALA A 705 2.99 1.64 -17.08
N GLY A 706 3.15 2.62 -17.97
CA GLY A 706 4.32 2.74 -18.85
C GLY A 706 5.64 2.85 -18.08
N GLN A 707 5.68 3.63 -16.99
CA GLN A 707 6.86 3.74 -16.13
C GLN A 707 7.16 2.43 -15.40
N MET A 708 6.14 1.75 -14.88
CA MET A 708 6.28 0.43 -14.25
C MET A 708 6.88 -0.57 -15.23
N VAL A 709 6.35 -0.66 -16.46
CA VAL A 709 6.84 -1.59 -17.49
C VAL A 709 8.26 -1.25 -17.91
N LYS A 710 8.61 0.03 -18.09
CA LYS A 710 10.00 0.44 -18.39
C LYS A 710 10.98 -0.02 -17.31
N TYR A 711 10.63 0.13 -16.03
CA TYR A 711 11.43 -0.43 -14.94
C TYR A 711 11.55 -1.94 -15.04
N ILE A 712 10.45 -2.67 -15.26
CA ILE A 712 10.48 -4.13 -15.42
C ILE A 712 11.43 -4.52 -16.56
N LEU A 713 11.29 -3.93 -17.75
CA LEU A 713 12.15 -4.23 -18.90
C LEU A 713 13.62 -3.88 -18.65
N SER A 714 13.92 -2.89 -17.80
CA SER A 714 15.29 -2.53 -17.45
C SER A 714 16.05 -3.60 -16.67
N LEU A 715 15.34 -4.48 -15.95
CA LEU A 715 15.93 -5.55 -15.15
C LEU A 715 16.72 -6.56 -15.98
N ALA A 716 16.63 -6.49 -17.31
CA ALA A 716 17.44 -7.28 -18.23
C ALA A 716 18.86 -6.72 -18.47
N ASN A 717 19.25 -5.56 -17.91
CA ASN A 717 20.49 -4.82 -18.28
C ASN A 717 21.40 -4.39 -17.10
N GLU A 718 21.37 -5.04 -15.94
CA GLU A 718 22.04 -4.62 -14.67
C GLU A 718 23.61 -4.51 -14.65
N LYS A 719 24.33 -4.37 -15.78
CA LYS A 719 25.81 -4.25 -15.81
C LYS A 719 26.36 -3.05 -16.58
N GLN A 720 26.23 -1.82 -16.07
CA GLN A 720 27.14 -0.73 -16.47
C GLN A 720 27.63 0.07 -15.26
N ALA A 721 28.95 0.02 -15.02
CA ALA A 721 29.65 0.87 -14.07
C ALA A 721 29.86 2.26 -14.69
N THR A 722 29.47 3.32 -13.98
CA THR A 722 29.58 4.71 -14.45
C THR A 722 31.05 5.14 -14.58
N GLN A 723 31.42 5.75 -15.71
CA GLN A 723 32.77 6.28 -15.96
C GLN A 723 33.02 7.51 -15.06
N MET A 724 34.12 7.50 -14.29
CA MET A 724 34.52 8.63 -13.44
C MET A 724 35.14 9.76 -14.26
N LEU A 725 34.78 11.01 -13.94
CA LEU A 725 35.25 12.22 -14.62
C LEU A 725 36.51 12.82 -13.95
N PRO A 726 37.37 13.54 -14.71
CA PRO A 726 38.52 14.26 -14.14
C PRO A 726 38.10 15.51 -13.31
N PRO A 727 38.97 16.09 -12.47
CA PRO A 727 38.62 17.26 -11.65
C PRO A 727 38.31 18.56 -12.40
N ALA A 728 38.71 18.67 -13.65
CA ALA A 728 38.24 19.70 -14.56
C ALA A 728 38.14 19.09 -15.95
N GLY A 729 37.15 19.52 -16.71
CA GLY A 729 36.96 19.04 -18.07
C GLY A 729 35.64 19.49 -18.65
N GLU A 730 35.24 18.78 -19.70
CA GLU A 730 33.96 18.97 -20.37
C GLU A 730 33.14 17.69 -20.34
N VAL A 731 31.82 17.83 -20.22
CA VAL A 731 30.85 16.76 -20.44
C VAL A 731 29.88 17.21 -21.51
N VAL A 732 29.73 16.41 -22.57
CA VAL A 732 28.71 16.67 -23.59
C VAL A 732 27.37 16.15 -23.05
N ALA A 733 26.41 17.05 -22.85
CA ALA A 733 25.10 16.69 -22.32
C ALA A 733 24.33 15.86 -23.37
N LYS A 734 24.06 14.60 -23.06
CA LYS A 734 23.26 13.71 -23.90
C LYS A 734 22.01 13.28 -23.18
N ILE A 735 20.89 13.29 -23.91
CA ILE A 735 19.65 12.67 -23.48
C ILE A 735 19.68 11.21 -23.95
N PRO A 736 19.57 10.20 -23.06
CA PRO A 736 19.57 8.80 -23.44
C PRO A 736 18.43 8.44 -24.39
N GLU A 737 18.59 7.36 -25.15
CA GLU A 737 17.57 6.85 -26.06
C GLU A 737 16.28 6.50 -25.27
N GLY A 738 15.16 7.11 -25.66
CA GLY A 738 13.88 7.01 -24.93
C GLY A 738 13.65 8.05 -23.83
N GLY A 739 14.63 8.92 -23.55
CA GLY A 739 14.48 10.10 -22.69
C GLY A 739 13.65 11.20 -23.36
N ASP A 740 12.92 11.97 -22.56
CA ASP A 740 12.05 13.05 -23.06
C ASP A 740 12.87 14.33 -23.30
N ALA A 741 13.00 14.73 -24.57
CA ALA A 741 13.77 15.92 -24.96
C ALA A 741 13.23 17.24 -24.37
N ALA A 742 11.98 17.25 -23.91
CA ALA A 742 11.36 18.40 -23.26
C ALA A 742 11.43 18.36 -21.73
N LYS A 743 12.08 17.34 -21.13
CA LYS A 743 12.16 17.15 -19.67
C LYS A 743 13.58 16.76 -19.21
N GLY A 744 13.72 16.57 -17.90
CA GLY A 744 14.92 16.06 -17.25
C GLY A 744 15.91 17.10 -16.74
N ILE A 745 16.90 16.61 -16.01
CA ILE A 745 18.00 17.37 -15.41
C ILE A 745 19.34 16.69 -15.71
N TYR A 746 20.41 17.46 -15.65
CA TYR A 746 21.77 16.97 -15.66
C TYR A 746 22.42 17.23 -14.30
N LYS A 747 22.73 16.16 -13.56
CA LYS A 747 23.22 16.23 -12.17
C LYS A 747 24.71 15.89 -12.14
N PHE A 748 25.51 16.84 -11.68
CA PHE A 748 26.91 16.64 -11.35
C PHE A 748 27.06 16.35 -9.87
N ILE A 749 27.86 15.35 -9.52
CA ILE A 749 28.21 15.02 -8.13
C ILE A 749 29.72 14.96 -8.03
N ALA A 750 30.29 15.72 -7.09
CA ALA A 750 31.70 15.69 -6.74
C ALA A 750 31.85 15.32 -5.26
N SER A 751 32.68 14.33 -4.94
CA SER A 751 32.97 13.95 -3.56
C SER A 751 34.45 13.62 -3.34
N TYR A 752 34.92 13.86 -2.12
CA TYR A 752 36.26 13.47 -1.67
C TYR A 752 36.18 12.85 -0.28
N THR A 753 36.96 11.80 -0.07
CA THR A 753 37.18 11.17 1.22
C THR A 753 38.63 11.42 1.63
N ASP A 754 38.84 12.07 2.77
CA ASP A 754 40.18 12.32 3.31
C ASP A 754 40.87 10.99 3.75
N LYS A 755 42.13 11.06 4.18
CA LYS A 755 42.88 9.88 4.66
C LYS A 755 42.62 9.54 6.13
N GLY A 756 41.81 10.34 6.82
CA GLY A 756 41.77 10.42 8.27
C GLY A 756 43.04 11.06 8.84
N ALA A 757 42.93 11.67 10.02
CA ALA A 757 44.05 12.33 10.68
C ALA A 757 44.05 12.13 12.18
N ASN A 758 45.23 12.23 12.81
CA ASN A 758 45.39 12.24 14.26
C ASN A 758 44.81 11.01 14.99
N GLY A 759 44.65 9.88 14.30
CA GLY A 759 44.01 8.65 14.81
C GLY A 759 42.49 8.64 14.69
N MET A 760 41.88 9.63 14.05
CA MET A 760 40.46 9.68 13.68
C MET A 760 40.24 9.06 12.30
N PRO A 761 39.08 8.43 12.05
CA PRO A 761 38.75 7.84 10.76
C PRO A 761 38.47 8.90 9.70
N ALA A 762 38.54 8.46 8.44
CA ALA A 762 38.34 9.33 7.30
C ALA A 762 36.94 9.94 7.20
N GLN A 763 36.83 11.17 6.70
CA GLN A 763 35.56 11.87 6.43
C GLN A 763 35.32 12.07 4.94
N THR A 764 34.05 12.09 4.53
CA THR A 764 33.63 12.33 3.15
C THR A 764 32.73 13.55 3.05
N THR A 765 33.02 14.43 2.10
CA THR A 765 32.15 15.56 1.72
C THR A 765 31.73 15.43 0.27
N GLU A 766 30.47 15.76 -0.02
CA GLU A 766 29.86 15.72 -1.35
C GLU A 766 29.25 17.09 -1.72
N LYS A 767 29.35 17.45 -3.00
CA LYS A 767 28.63 18.56 -3.62
C LYS A 767 27.87 18.11 -4.86
N THR A 768 26.67 18.65 -5.01
CA THR A 768 25.80 18.43 -6.16
C THR A 768 25.52 19.74 -6.89
N LEU A 769 25.57 19.70 -8.21
CA LEU A 769 25.12 20.78 -9.09
C LEU A 769 24.09 20.23 -10.08
N VAL A 770 22.99 20.94 -10.30
CA VAL A 770 21.90 20.51 -11.17
C VAL A 770 21.67 21.54 -12.26
N LEU A 771 21.68 21.07 -13.51
CA LEU A 771 21.25 21.84 -14.69
C LEU A 771 19.90 21.33 -15.17
N LYS A 772 18.99 22.25 -15.51
CA LYS A 772 17.63 21.93 -15.95
C LYS A 772 17.57 21.81 -17.47
N ASN A 773 16.50 21.19 -17.98
CA ASN A 773 16.15 21.28 -19.39
C ASN A 773 15.92 22.76 -19.79
N PRO A 774 16.32 23.21 -21.00
CA PRO A 774 16.14 24.59 -21.44
C PRO A 774 14.67 24.94 -21.70
N THR A 775 13.74 24.01 -21.55
CA THR A 775 12.29 24.26 -21.64
C THR A 775 11.68 24.37 -20.25
N LEU A 776 11.11 25.54 -19.94
CA LEU A 776 10.35 25.78 -18.72
C LEU A 776 8.85 25.84 -19.03
N LEU A 777 8.03 25.30 -18.12
CA LEU A 777 6.57 25.36 -18.22
C LEU A 777 6.04 26.58 -17.46
N PHE A 778 5.23 27.41 -18.10
CA PHE A 778 4.65 28.61 -17.48
C PHE A 778 3.78 28.27 -16.26
N GLY A 779 3.09 27.13 -16.27
CA GLY A 779 2.32 26.69 -15.10
C GLY A 779 3.16 26.42 -13.85
N ASN A 780 4.47 26.26 -14.00
CA ASN A 780 5.44 26.08 -12.92
C ASN A 780 6.30 27.34 -12.71
N ALA A 781 5.89 28.50 -13.24
CA ALA A 781 6.54 29.78 -12.96
C ALA A 781 6.58 30.04 -11.45
N ASP A 782 7.73 30.54 -10.98
CA ASP A 782 8.04 30.80 -9.56
C ASP A 782 7.02 31.74 -8.90
N ASP A 783 6.48 32.66 -9.69
CA ASP A 783 5.39 33.55 -9.29
C ASP A 783 4.57 33.99 -10.53
N ALA A 784 3.37 34.51 -10.30
CA ALA A 784 2.53 35.11 -11.35
C ALA A 784 1.55 36.12 -10.75
N SER A 785 1.10 37.07 -11.58
CA SER A 785 0.05 38.02 -11.21
C SER A 785 -1.21 37.32 -10.69
N LYS A 786 -1.81 37.86 -9.62
CA LYS A 786 -2.99 37.28 -8.94
C LYS A 786 -4.20 37.03 -9.85
N ASN A 787 -4.32 37.79 -10.93
CA ASN A 787 -5.45 37.74 -11.87
C ASN A 787 -5.20 36.80 -13.07
N ILE A 788 -4.19 35.92 -12.99
CA ILE A 788 -3.98 34.81 -13.92
C ILE A 788 -4.56 33.54 -13.29
N MET A 789 -5.34 32.78 -14.05
CA MET A 789 -5.88 31.52 -13.57
C MET A 789 -4.84 30.39 -13.71
N ARG A 790 -4.61 29.64 -12.63
CA ARG A 790 -3.83 28.40 -12.64
C ARG A 790 -4.77 27.21 -12.72
N PHE A 791 -4.59 26.37 -13.75
CA PHE A 791 -5.41 25.19 -13.95
C PHE A 791 -4.54 23.93 -13.96
N LYS A 792 -4.95 22.90 -13.21
CA LYS A 792 -4.21 21.62 -13.13
C LYS A 792 -4.80 20.64 -14.15
N MET A 793 -3.95 20.12 -15.04
CA MET A 793 -4.31 19.16 -16.07
C MET A 793 -3.37 17.95 -15.99
N GLY A 794 -3.82 16.88 -15.32
CA GLY A 794 -2.95 15.73 -15.02
C GLY A 794 -1.80 16.12 -14.07
N GLU A 795 -0.56 15.82 -14.45
CA GLU A 795 0.66 16.22 -13.71
C GLU A 795 1.13 17.65 -14.02
N ASN A 796 0.60 18.29 -15.07
CA ASN A 796 1.04 19.61 -15.50
C ASN A 796 0.12 20.71 -15.00
N ASN A 797 0.71 21.85 -14.63
CA ASN A 797 -0.02 23.08 -14.39
C ASN A 797 -0.04 23.91 -15.68
N LEU A 798 -1.14 24.61 -15.94
CA LEU A 798 -1.31 25.57 -17.03
C LEU A 798 -1.63 26.95 -16.47
N LEU A 799 -1.15 28.00 -17.13
CA LEU A 799 -1.60 29.37 -16.89
C LEU A 799 -2.62 29.77 -17.96
N ILE A 800 -3.74 30.36 -17.55
CA ILE A 800 -4.69 31.00 -18.46
C ILE A 800 -4.65 32.50 -18.18
N VAL A 801 -4.22 33.28 -19.17
CA VAL A 801 -4.10 34.73 -19.05
C VAL A 801 -5.46 35.35 -19.31
N THR A 802 -6.15 35.73 -18.24
CA THR A 802 -7.52 36.27 -18.30
C THR A 802 -7.60 37.79 -18.39
N GLN A 803 -6.48 38.50 -18.19
CA GLN A 803 -6.42 39.97 -18.20
C GLN A 803 -5.11 40.48 -18.82
N PRO A 804 -5.13 41.61 -19.55
CA PRO A 804 -3.91 42.23 -20.06
C PRO A 804 -3.08 42.86 -18.94
N ASN A 805 -1.81 43.14 -19.23
CA ASN A 805 -0.81 43.72 -18.32
C ASN A 805 -0.56 42.87 -17.06
N THR A 806 -0.81 41.57 -17.14
CA THR A 806 -0.43 40.58 -16.13
C THR A 806 0.90 39.91 -16.51
N HIS A 807 1.58 39.24 -15.57
CA HIS A 807 2.88 38.62 -15.84
C HIS A 807 3.11 37.30 -15.10
N ALA A 808 4.04 36.50 -15.62
CA ALA A 808 4.63 35.32 -14.96
C ALA A 808 6.15 35.51 -14.76
N ILE A 809 6.70 34.98 -13.67
CA ILE A 809 8.09 35.18 -13.26
C ILE A 809 8.86 33.86 -13.24
N PHE A 810 10.03 33.84 -13.87
CA PHE A 810 11.06 32.82 -13.64
C PHE A 810 12.29 33.49 -13.02
N LYS A 811 12.67 33.06 -11.81
CA LYS A 811 13.73 33.68 -11.01
C LYS A 811 15.08 33.01 -11.25
N SER A 812 16.14 33.80 -11.12
CA SER A 812 17.54 33.34 -11.21
C SER A 812 17.87 32.52 -12.46
N VAL A 813 17.29 32.87 -13.62
CA VAL A 813 17.58 32.20 -14.88
C VAL A 813 18.83 32.81 -15.50
N ASP A 814 19.88 32.00 -15.68
CA ASP A 814 21.09 32.43 -16.38
C ASP A 814 20.80 32.66 -17.86
N LEU A 815 21.01 33.89 -18.34
CA LEU A 815 20.83 34.25 -19.74
C LEU A 815 22.12 34.22 -20.55
N THR A 816 23.24 33.80 -19.94
CA THR A 816 24.50 33.61 -20.65
C THR A 816 24.30 32.67 -21.84
N ASP A 817 24.79 33.11 -23.01
CA ASP A 817 24.68 32.45 -24.33
C ASP A 817 23.27 32.30 -24.91
N ILE A 818 22.22 32.83 -24.27
CA ILE A 818 20.86 32.80 -24.82
C ILE A 818 20.68 33.91 -25.86
N THR A 819 20.21 33.53 -27.04
CA THR A 819 19.99 34.46 -28.17
C THR A 819 18.52 34.69 -28.49
N ALA A 820 17.66 33.73 -28.12
CA ALA A 820 16.23 33.81 -28.37
C ALA A 820 15.45 32.89 -27.42
N LEU A 821 14.14 33.07 -27.41
CA LEU A 821 13.17 32.26 -26.68
C LEU A 821 12.16 31.71 -27.67
N ASP A 822 11.90 30.40 -27.62
CA ASP A 822 10.82 29.75 -28.37
C ASP A 822 9.63 29.55 -27.43
N MET A 823 8.58 30.35 -27.62
CA MET A 823 7.41 30.34 -26.73
C MET A 823 6.25 29.60 -27.37
N VAL A 824 5.75 28.57 -26.70
CA VAL A 824 4.52 27.88 -27.12
C VAL A 824 3.35 28.57 -26.42
N VAL A 825 2.57 29.32 -27.20
CA VAL A 825 1.41 30.08 -26.73
C VAL A 825 0.25 29.87 -27.69
N ALA A 826 -0.97 29.68 -27.19
CA ALA A 826 -2.16 29.55 -28.03
C ALA A 826 -3.32 30.41 -27.50
N ALA A 827 -4.08 31.02 -28.41
CA ALA A 827 -5.26 31.82 -28.11
C ALA A 827 -6.55 31.11 -28.59
N PRO A 828 -7.03 30.07 -27.90
CA PRO A 828 -8.16 29.25 -28.34
C PRO A 828 -9.50 29.99 -28.24
N LYS A 829 -10.16 30.21 -29.39
CA LYS A 829 -11.40 30.98 -29.49
C LYS A 829 -12.60 30.24 -28.90
N ASP A 830 -12.79 28.97 -29.24
CA ASP A 830 -14.00 28.23 -28.85
C ASP A 830 -14.01 27.85 -27.36
N GLN A 831 -12.85 27.56 -26.77
CA GLN A 831 -12.75 27.13 -25.37
C GLN A 831 -12.68 28.29 -24.38
N LEU A 832 -12.02 29.39 -24.74
CA LEU A 832 -11.73 30.50 -23.82
C LEU A 832 -12.27 31.86 -24.29
N ASN A 833 -12.89 31.94 -25.47
CA ASN A 833 -13.20 33.22 -26.14
C ASN A 833 -11.96 34.13 -26.20
N ALA A 834 -10.80 33.51 -26.48
CA ALA A 834 -9.51 34.17 -26.42
C ALA A 834 -9.39 35.28 -27.48
N GLN A 835 -8.90 36.46 -27.08
CA GLN A 835 -8.78 37.64 -27.94
C GLN A 835 -7.38 37.84 -28.53
N GLY A 836 -6.43 36.95 -28.20
CA GLY A 836 -5.04 37.06 -28.64
C GLY A 836 -4.27 38.13 -27.85
N GLY A 837 -3.03 38.38 -28.25
CA GLY A 837 -2.19 39.39 -27.62
C GLY A 837 -0.71 39.22 -27.95
N MET A 838 0.17 39.79 -27.12
CA MET A 838 1.62 39.66 -27.23
C MET A 838 2.23 39.28 -25.88
N VAL A 839 3.40 38.64 -25.90
CA VAL A 839 4.23 38.43 -24.71
C VAL A 839 5.46 39.30 -24.83
N GLU A 840 5.66 40.19 -23.85
CA GLU A 840 6.88 40.97 -23.68
C GLU A 840 7.74 40.33 -22.59
N VAL A 841 9.06 40.32 -22.77
CA VAL A 841 10.01 39.76 -21.80
C VAL A 841 10.83 40.89 -21.22
N HIS A 842 10.75 41.09 -19.91
CA HIS A 842 11.44 42.16 -19.20
C HIS A 842 12.42 41.60 -18.16
N ASP A 843 13.52 42.33 -17.95
CA ASP A 843 14.49 42.04 -16.88
C ASP A 843 14.10 42.73 -15.56
N GLY A 844 14.07 41.95 -14.47
CA GLY A 844 14.02 42.43 -13.08
C GLY A 844 12.66 42.92 -12.57
N SER A 845 11.81 43.47 -13.44
CA SER A 845 10.43 43.86 -13.09
C SER A 845 9.51 43.87 -14.31
N PRO A 846 8.17 43.93 -14.14
CA PRO A 846 7.22 43.99 -15.26
C PRO A 846 7.41 45.21 -16.18
N ASP A 847 7.93 46.32 -15.64
CA ASP A 847 8.23 47.54 -16.41
C ASP A 847 9.75 47.71 -16.64
N GLY A 848 10.51 46.64 -16.46
CA GLY A 848 11.96 46.63 -16.60
C GLY A 848 12.43 46.76 -18.06
N ALA A 849 13.73 46.59 -18.29
CA ALA A 849 14.28 46.66 -19.64
C ALA A 849 13.66 45.56 -20.52
N LEU A 850 13.05 45.95 -21.65
CA LEU A 850 12.47 45.03 -22.61
C LEU A 850 13.60 44.25 -23.32
N LEU A 851 13.63 42.94 -23.10
CA LEU A 851 14.60 42.03 -23.71
C LEU A 851 14.14 41.54 -25.08
N GLY A 852 12.84 41.28 -25.26
CA GLY A 852 12.26 40.82 -26.51
C GLY A 852 10.75 40.73 -26.41
N LYS A 853 10.08 40.56 -27.55
CA LYS A 853 8.62 40.38 -27.60
C LYS A 853 8.19 39.47 -28.74
N THR A 854 7.09 38.76 -28.55
CA THR A 854 6.45 38.00 -29.64
C THR A 854 5.88 38.93 -30.69
N GLU A 855 5.65 38.41 -31.90
CA GLU A 855 4.65 39.00 -32.79
C GLU A 855 3.25 38.89 -32.18
N TRP A 856 2.25 39.50 -32.82
CA TRP A 856 0.86 39.35 -32.39
C TRP A 856 0.41 37.89 -32.52
N ILE A 857 -0.12 37.35 -31.43
CA ILE A 857 -0.66 36.00 -31.32
C ILE A 857 -2.17 36.09 -31.60
N PRO A 858 -2.66 35.66 -32.77
CA PRO A 858 -4.06 35.79 -33.13
C PRO A 858 -4.92 34.70 -32.42
N PRO A 859 -6.21 34.99 -32.17
CA PRO A 859 -7.20 33.95 -31.84
C PRO A 859 -7.19 32.83 -32.89
N THR A 860 -7.30 31.58 -32.44
CA THR A 860 -7.31 30.39 -33.29
C THR A 860 -8.47 29.46 -32.93
N ASP A 861 -9.07 28.84 -33.94
CA ASP A 861 -10.07 27.78 -33.79
C ASP A 861 -9.41 26.40 -33.52
N ASP A 862 -8.07 26.36 -33.49
CA ASP A 862 -7.31 25.14 -33.23
C ASP A 862 -7.37 24.73 -31.75
N ALA A 863 -8.18 23.69 -31.48
CA ALA A 863 -8.32 23.04 -30.17
C ALA A 863 -7.10 22.17 -29.79
N SER A 864 -6.12 21.97 -30.68
CA SER A 864 -4.96 21.09 -30.48
C SER A 864 -4.14 21.44 -29.24
N ALA A 865 -4.20 22.72 -28.82
CA ALA A 865 -3.62 23.24 -27.59
C ALA A 865 -4.04 22.45 -26.32
N PHE A 866 -5.20 21.76 -26.35
CA PHE A 866 -5.70 20.96 -25.23
C PHE A 866 -5.85 19.45 -25.54
N SER A 867 -5.64 18.99 -26.79
CA SER A 867 -5.98 17.61 -27.20
C SER A 867 -4.82 16.78 -27.79
N SER A 868 -3.58 17.27 -27.68
CA SER A 868 -2.31 16.55 -27.90
C SER A 868 -2.28 15.49 -29.03
N LYS A 869 -2.13 15.95 -30.28
CA LYS A 869 -1.40 15.22 -31.35
C LYS A 869 -0.46 16.11 -32.18
N THR A 870 -0.55 17.44 -32.06
CA THR A 870 0.40 18.39 -32.64
C THR A 870 0.43 19.63 -31.75
N PRO A 871 1.55 19.98 -31.08
CA PRO A 871 1.63 21.21 -30.28
C PRO A 871 1.48 22.46 -31.15
N PRO A 872 1.02 23.60 -30.60
CA PRO A 872 1.10 24.88 -31.29
C PRO A 872 2.54 25.17 -31.73
N LYS A 873 2.71 25.75 -32.92
CA LYS A 873 4.04 26.18 -33.37
C LYS A 873 4.61 27.24 -32.41
N PRO A 874 5.89 27.14 -32.02
CA PRO A 874 6.50 28.13 -31.14
C PRO A 874 6.67 29.48 -31.83
N PHE A 875 6.50 30.55 -31.07
CA PHE A 875 6.88 31.91 -31.45
C PHE A 875 8.35 32.14 -31.10
N ARG A 876 9.18 32.35 -32.12
CA ARG A 876 10.60 32.70 -31.95
C ARG A 876 10.72 34.16 -31.56
N VAL A 877 11.29 34.43 -30.39
CA VAL A 877 11.51 35.77 -29.85
C VAL A 877 13.02 36.01 -29.71
N PRO A 878 13.66 36.74 -30.62
CA PRO A 878 15.02 37.23 -30.41
C PRO A 878 15.06 38.09 -29.15
N ILE A 879 16.06 37.89 -28.30
CA ILE A 879 16.28 38.71 -27.11
C ILE A 879 17.57 39.52 -27.20
N SER A 880 17.61 40.70 -26.60
CA SER A 880 18.83 41.47 -26.43
C SER A 880 19.88 40.63 -25.68
N PRO A 881 21.18 40.67 -26.05
CA PRO A 881 22.22 39.93 -25.35
C PRO A 881 22.25 40.27 -23.85
N GLN A 882 22.20 39.24 -23.01
CA GLN A 882 22.29 39.35 -21.55
C GLN A 882 23.32 38.35 -21.02
N SER A 883 23.76 38.56 -19.78
CA SER A 883 24.64 37.62 -19.08
C SER A 883 24.29 37.52 -17.59
N GLY A 884 24.59 36.36 -17.03
CA GLY A 884 24.31 36.01 -15.64
C GLY A 884 22.85 35.71 -15.34
N ALA A 885 22.59 35.38 -14.07
CA ALA A 885 21.25 35.09 -13.56
C ALA A 885 20.38 36.35 -13.52
N ARG A 886 19.18 36.25 -14.10
CA ARG A 886 18.17 37.31 -14.18
C ARG A 886 16.81 36.79 -13.72
N ASP A 887 15.99 37.70 -13.22
CA ASP A 887 14.58 37.44 -12.97
C ASP A 887 13.80 37.89 -14.19
N LEU A 888 13.20 36.94 -14.91
CA LEU A 888 12.51 37.18 -16.17
C LEU A 888 11.01 37.36 -15.94
N TYR A 889 10.50 38.50 -16.39
CA TYR A 889 9.08 38.84 -16.34
C TYR A 889 8.49 38.70 -17.74
N PHE A 890 7.57 37.74 -17.90
CA PHE A 890 6.81 37.55 -19.12
C PHE A 890 5.48 38.29 -18.97
N VAL A 891 5.39 39.48 -19.56
CA VAL A 891 4.26 40.41 -19.46
C VAL A 891 3.32 40.18 -20.65
N PHE A 892 2.05 39.93 -20.35
CA PHE A 892 1.03 39.59 -21.34
C PHE A 892 0.23 40.84 -21.73
N LYS A 893 0.34 41.27 -22.99
CA LYS A 893 -0.21 42.54 -23.50
C LYS A 893 -1.40 42.31 -24.43
N ASN A 894 -2.48 43.06 -24.20
CA ASN A 894 -3.57 43.33 -25.16
C ASN A 894 -4.49 44.41 -24.54
N ASP A 895 -4.15 45.68 -24.70
CA ASP A 895 -4.84 46.78 -23.99
C ASP A 895 -6.33 46.93 -24.36
N ASN A 896 -6.75 46.30 -25.46
CA ASN A 896 -8.14 46.32 -25.92
C ASN A 896 -8.94 45.07 -25.49
N ALA A 897 -8.30 44.11 -24.81
CA ALA A 897 -8.94 42.85 -24.44
C ALA A 897 -9.99 43.05 -23.34
N LYS A 898 -11.19 42.49 -23.57
CA LYS A 898 -12.29 42.43 -22.58
C LYS A 898 -12.50 41.04 -21.98
N GLY A 899 -11.64 40.09 -22.31
CA GLY A 899 -11.72 38.68 -21.92
C GLY A 899 -10.33 38.02 -21.92
N ALA A 900 -10.28 36.68 -21.95
CA ALA A 900 -9.01 35.97 -21.95
C ALA A 900 -8.14 36.31 -23.16
N LEU A 901 -6.83 36.37 -22.95
CA LEU A 901 -5.86 36.65 -24.01
C LEU A 901 -5.44 35.35 -24.69
N PHE A 902 -4.77 34.47 -23.94
CA PHE A 902 -4.20 33.21 -24.43
C PHE A 902 -3.70 32.31 -23.26
N VAL A 903 -3.21 31.13 -23.60
CA VAL A 903 -2.58 30.14 -22.71
C VAL A 903 -1.11 30.01 -23.11
N PRO A 904 -0.16 30.52 -22.28
CA PRO A 904 1.25 30.23 -22.46
C PRO A 904 1.58 28.85 -21.84
N PHE A 905 2.12 27.94 -22.65
CA PHE A 905 2.43 26.56 -22.25
C PHE A 905 3.87 26.45 -21.76
N SER A 906 4.82 26.79 -22.62
CA SER A 906 6.24 26.66 -22.33
C SER A 906 7.07 27.77 -22.98
N VAL A 907 8.25 27.98 -22.43
CA VAL A 907 9.32 28.79 -23.02
C VAL A 907 10.58 27.93 -23.09
N THR A 908 11.12 27.78 -24.30
CA THR A 908 12.41 27.12 -24.53
C THR A 908 13.47 28.18 -24.76
N PHE A 909 14.50 28.18 -23.92
CA PHE A 909 15.65 29.06 -24.02
C PHE A 909 16.60 28.54 -25.11
N VAL A 910 17.01 29.40 -26.03
CA VAL A 910 17.81 28.98 -27.18
C VAL A 910 19.21 29.56 -27.08
N SER A 911 20.16 28.67 -26.83
CA SER A 911 21.59 28.99 -26.83
C SER A 911 22.11 29.28 -28.23
N LYS A 912 23.16 30.10 -28.30
CA LYS A 912 24.00 30.33 -29.48
C LYS A 912 24.60 29.05 -30.06
#